data_AF-A0A1G4K847-F1
#
_entry.id   AF-A0A1G4K847-F1
#
_cell.length_a   1.000
_cell.length_b   1.000
_cell.length_c   1.000
_cell.angle_alpha   90.00
_cell.angle_beta   90.00
_cell.angle_gamma   90.00
#
_symmetry.space_group_name_H-M   'P 1'
#
loop_
_entity.id
_entity.type
_entity.pdbx_description
1 polymer ?
#
loop_
_entity_poly.entity_id
_entity_poly.type
_entity_poly.pdbx_seq_one_letter_code
_entity_poly.pdbx_strand_id
1 'polypeptide(L)'
;MILPMEILEQIVTSGLDSFETAKAWCKLSPSFQTQVTRNLGILVISDCANGYEQQPKQLFAGNSLLDYMSLSDGANTTIIDTAEFDKVSLRQFLQKYQNLLFVIVTDKHFSESLLALLTCIVDQIAGINANHRKNICMVYKTVHNFLSKIYFRQLLLSPRLIRLCELHLLSGSDLAENDNIDLDLVFETTNLYNVKRVFSLNIQNASHVLRAPSLVSIRELELNADVNPSRSLAHAPLLSTIQRFRLPTGLGSQTRYQLPACDHLGLVNYNPKIAYPLLEGKDVRESLTIATSLKSEGGVLKNMNFPQVKNLCITSLVSSVDEVDFQDCNFEKLQSYDESNSFGPTKWGSLIASNAKIDSVKASVDCCSDLSALMRCPFTLKGTLEVTSKLKGEKILSVKDELSKLTADCRMKNLLIHCSYISITLGSIWQYALFFFVICPYIAETATLCVKINFELLQNDIQHQCHINNIARDELFGMMNLPSKNGILQLVLPQAKRIILLDVTSVKSAQFSAVEERSNVNDVWFKSTIRTGVSNLQDPISPSEFRRNSLAGSDSDTARRNSIVTFNSPAYLHIPSESGKCPNLDDGSSLPSLFQKVEQGQFRRQSLILATSGGQILLLEVNGSIVDHCIENSPGFLLISTLKIVSKQVFHRSKVDTSVDSGCFALVRKDFERLLNLKNNYPSIDRLEYSVSTATYHDLNFKDDLASEI
;
A
#
# COMPACT_ATOMS: atom_id res chain seq x y z
N MET A 1 19.68 38.99 -35.05
CA MET A 1 19.31 40.21 -34.31
C MET A 1 20.04 40.15 -32.97
N ILE A 2 20.75 41.20 -32.57
CA ILE A 2 21.45 41.27 -31.28
C ILE A 2 20.60 42.14 -30.37
N LEU A 3 20.25 41.66 -29.18
CA LEU A 3 19.51 42.45 -28.19
C LEU A 3 20.48 43.40 -27.45
N PRO A 4 20.05 44.63 -27.12
CA PRO A 4 20.79 45.53 -26.22
C PRO A 4 21.10 44.85 -24.88
N MET A 5 22.27 45.15 -24.30
CA MET A 5 22.73 44.50 -23.07
C MET A 5 21.80 44.80 -21.90
N GLU A 6 21.29 46.03 -21.83
CA GLU A 6 20.38 46.52 -20.80
C GLU A 6 19.08 45.70 -20.74
N ILE A 7 18.56 45.31 -21.90
CA ILE A 7 17.38 44.45 -22.00
C ILE A 7 17.71 43.02 -21.54
N LEU A 8 18.89 42.51 -21.89
CA LEU A 8 19.35 41.20 -21.44
C LEU A 8 19.55 41.17 -19.91
N GLU A 9 20.17 42.19 -19.31
CA GLU A 9 20.33 42.32 -17.86
C GLU A 9 18.97 42.42 -17.14
N GLN A 10 18.00 43.15 -17.70
CA GLN A 10 16.64 43.20 -17.16
C GLN A 10 15.93 41.83 -17.25
N ILE A 11 16.16 41.05 -18.32
CA ILE A 11 15.67 39.67 -18.44
C ILE A 11 16.33 38.77 -17.39
N VAL A 12 17.65 38.87 -17.16
CA VAL A 12 18.35 38.09 -16.11
C VAL A 12 17.73 38.36 -14.74
N THR A 13 17.61 39.64 -14.35
CA THR A 13 17.06 40.04 -13.05
C THR A 13 15.60 39.65 -12.85
N SER A 14 14.80 39.65 -13.92
CA SER A 14 13.41 39.20 -13.89
C SER A 14 13.28 37.67 -13.78
N GLY A 15 14.23 36.90 -14.32
CA GLY A 15 14.26 35.43 -14.27
C GLY A 15 14.91 34.83 -13.01
N LEU A 16 15.13 35.64 -11.96
CA LEU A 16 15.64 35.17 -10.66
C LEU A 16 14.55 34.57 -9.75
N ASP A 17 13.34 34.37 -10.27
CA ASP A 17 12.27 33.59 -9.64
C ASP A 17 12.36 32.08 -9.93
N SER A 18 13.36 31.62 -10.70
CA SER A 18 13.71 30.21 -10.83
C SER A 18 15.20 29.97 -10.58
N PHE A 19 15.49 28.94 -9.79
CA PHE A 19 16.84 28.51 -9.46
C PHE A 19 17.58 27.98 -10.69
N GLU A 20 16.94 27.14 -11.51
CA GLU A 20 17.54 26.61 -12.74
C GLU A 20 17.78 27.73 -13.77
N THR A 21 16.90 28.74 -13.84
CA THR A 21 17.08 29.91 -14.71
C THR A 21 18.26 30.76 -14.27
N ALA A 22 18.39 31.08 -12.98
CA ALA A 22 19.56 31.79 -12.46
C ALA A 22 20.88 31.04 -12.76
N LYS A 23 20.87 29.70 -12.59
CA LYS A 23 22.01 28.82 -12.90
C LYS A 23 22.36 28.76 -14.38
N ALA A 24 21.36 28.80 -15.27
CA ALA A 24 21.59 28.92 -16.70
C ALA A 24 22.26 30.26 -17.06
N TRP A 25 21.82 31.37 -16.47
CA TRP A 25 22.41 32.69 -16.71
C TRP A 25 23.88 32.79 -16.27
N CYS A 26 24.22 32.27 -15.08
CA CYS A 26 25.62 32.22 -14.62
C CYS A 26 26.54 31.45 -15.58
N LYS A 27 26.05 30.39 -16.23
CA LYS A 27 26.81 29.58 -17.18
C LYS A 27 27.03 30.24 -18.55
N LEU A 28 26.23 31.25 -18.90
CA LEU A 28 26.26 31.89 -20.22
C LEU A 28 27.33 32.98 -20.36
N SER A 29 27.56 33.78 -19.30
CA SER A 29 28.54 34.88 -19.32
C SER A 29 28.87 35.40 -17.91
N PRO A 30 30.13 35.79 -17.63
CA PRO A 30 30.50 36.47 -16.37
C PRO A 30 29.71 37.76 -16.09
N SER A 31 29.25 38.47 -17.14
CA SER A 31 28.40 39.65 -17.00
C SER A 31 27.03 39.27 -16.40
N PHE A 32 26.41 38.20 -16.89
CA PHE A 32 25.15 37.71 -16.33
C PHE A 32 25.33 37.09 -14.95
N GLN A 33 26.43 36.37 -14.70
CA GLN A 33 26.79 35.92 -13.35
C GLN A 33 26.86 37.08 -12.37
N THR A 34 27.49 38.20 -12.75
CA THR A 34 27.56 39.43 -11.93
C THR A 34 26.17 40.01 -11.67
N GLN A 35 25.25 39.96 -12.62
CA GLN A 35 23.86 40.40 -12.41
C GLN A 35 23.08 39.44 -11.49
N VAL A 36 23.34 38.12 -11.55
CA VAL A 36 22.77 37.15 -10.61
C VAL A 36 23.26 37.42 -9.19
N THR A 37 24.58 37.49 -8.94
CA THR A 37 25.10 37.63 -7.56
C THR A 37 24.72 38.97 -6.91
N ARG A 38 24.59 40.05 -7.69
CA ARG A 38 24.11 41.35 -7.21
C ARG A 38 22.65 41.36 -6.75
N ASN A 39 21.79 40.52 -7.36
CA ASN A 39 20.33 40.62 -7.21
C ASN A 39 19.67 39.40 -6.51
N LEU A 40 20.43 38.31 -6.32
CA LEU A 40 20.01 37.09 -5.61
C LEU A 40 20.77 36.94 -4.29
N GLY A 41 20.05 36.89 -3.17
CA GLY A 41 20.59 36.55 -1.86
C GLY A 41 20.42 35.07 -1.56
N ILE A 42 21.49 34.40 -1.11
CA ILE A 42 21.50 32.97 -0.76
C ILE A 42 21.56 32.82 0.77
N LEU A 43 20.59 32.10 1.34
CA LEU A 43 20.53 31.77 2.76
C LEU A 43 20.74 30.27 2.94
N VAL A 44 21.85 29.87 3.54
CA VAL A 44 22.19 28.48 3.81
C VAL A 44 21.80 28.17 5.25
N ILE A 45 20.89 27.22 5.46
CA ILE A 45 20.35 26.87 6.77
C ILE A 45 20.77 25.44 7.12
N SER A 46 21.47 25.29 8.24
CA SER A 46 21.89 24.01 8.81
C SER A 46 21.04 23.67 10.04
N ASP A 47 20.45 22.48 10.05
CA ASP A 47 19.57 21.96 11.10
C ASP A 47 19.97 20.52 11.46
N CYS A 48 21.27 20.28 11.59
CA CYS A 48 21.82 18.97 11.92
C CYS A 48 22.12 18.82 13.41
N ALA A 49 21.94 17.62 13.98
CA ALA A 49 22.05 17.37 15.42
C ALA A 49 23.47 17.52 15.99
N ASN A 50 24.50 17.31 15.15
CA ASN A 50 25.90 17.45 15.54
C ASN A 50 26.47 18.80 15.07
N GLY A 51 26.32 19.83 15.90
CA GLY A 51 27.13 21.05 15.76
C GLY A 51 28.62 20.72 15.93
N TYR A 52 29.45 21.24 15.03
CA TYR A 52 30.92 21.22 15.11
C TYR A 52 31.60 19.85 15.31
N GLU A 53 31.71 19.03 14.25
CA GLU A 53 32.96 18.26 13.99
C GLU A 53 33.05 17.64 12.59
N GLN A 54 31.92 17.29 11.96
CA GLN A 54 31.90 17.00 10.53
C GLN A 54 31.88 18.32 9.76
N GLN A 55 32.85 18.55 8.86
CA GLN A 55 32.90 19.78 8.08
C GLN A 55 31.58 19.98 7.32
N PRO A 56 31.01 21.21 7.28
CA PRO A 56 29.82 21.50 6.48
C PRO A 56 29.93 21.05 5.01
N LYS A 57 31.15 20.96 4.48
CA LYS A 57 31.45 20.41 3.15
C LYS A 57 30.97 18.97 2.95
N GLN A 58 30.91 18.13 3.99
CA GLN A 58 30.51 16.72 3.91
C GLN A 58 28.99 16.52 3.99
N LEU A 59 28.28 17.23 4.87
CA LEU A 59 26.80 17.20 4.94
C LEU A 59 26.16 17.66 3.62
N PHE A 60 26.84 18.58 2.91
CA PHE A 60 26.42 19.12 1.62
C PHE A 60 26.91 18.27 0.42
N ALA A 61 27.71 17.21 0.65
CA ALA A 61 28.33 16.36 -0.38
C ALA A 61 27.39 15.28 -0.98
N GLY A 62 26.10 15.59 -1.16
CA GLY A 62 25.22 14.79 -2.02
C GLY A 62 25.54 14.94 -3.53
N ASN A 63 26.59 15.70 -3.86
CA ASN A 63 27.09 16.08 -5.19
C ASN A 63 26.14 17.00 -6.00
N SER A 64 25.91 18.27 -5.66
CA SER A 64 26.41 19.12 -4.56
C SER A 64 25.33 20.14 -4.15
N LEU A 65 24.17 19.66 -3.66
CA LEU A 65 22.98 20.48 -3.37
C LEU A 65 22.61 21.43 -4.52
N LEU A 66 22.57 20.82 -5.70
CA LEU A 66 22.32 21.41 -7.01
C LEU A 66 23.23 22.59 -7.39
N ASP A 67 24.43 22.70 -6.79
CA ASP A 67 25.51 23.60 -7.22
C ASP A 67 25.17 25.09 -7.07
N TYR A 68 24.43 25.45 -6.01
CA TYR A 68 24.10 26.83 -5.66
C TYR A 68 25.33 27.73 -5.46
N MET A 69 26.49 27.14 -5.16
CA MET A 69 27.76 27.88 -5.03
C MET A 69 28.17 28.57 -6.34
N SER A 70 27.72 28.07 -7.51
CA SER A 70 27.90 28.76 -8.80
C SER A 70 27.15 30.11 -8.90
N LEU A 71 26.18 30.33 -8.01
CA LEU A 71 25.40 31.57 -7.86
C LEU A 71 25.96 32.49 -6.75
N SER A 72 27.07 32.11 -6.12
CA SER A 72 27.65 32.80 -4.96
C SER A 72 28.94 33.53 -5.32
N ASP A 73 29.07 34.78 -4.90
CA ASP A 73 30.36 35.50 -4.81
C ASP A 73 30.86 35.61 -3.35
N GLY A 74 30.18 34.94 -2.41
CA GLY A 74 30.41 35.02 -0.97
C GLY A 74 29.73 36.23 -0.31
N ALA A 75 29.71 37.40 -0.95
CA ALA A 75 29.07 38.60 -0.41
C ALA A 75 27.54 38.58 -0.52
N ASN A 76 27.00 37.72 -1.38
CA ASN A 76 25.57 37.44 -1.50
C ASN A 76 25.09 36.18 -0.75
N THR A 77 25.95 35.55 0.05
CA THR A 77 25.60 34.33 0.81
C THR A 77 25.68 34.58 2.32
N THR A 78 24.74 34.03 3.08
CA THR A 78 24.77 34.00 4.55
C THR A 78 24.45 32.59 5.03
N ILE A 79 25.24 32.09 5.99
CA ILE A 79 25.08 30.77 6.60
C ILE A 79 24.49 30.94 7.99
N ILE A 80 23.48 30.14 8.31
CA ILE A 80 22.75 30.18 9.59
C ILE A 80 22.65 28.76 10.15
N ASP A 81 22.94 28.62 11.44
CA ASP A 81 22.55 27.46 12.24
C ASP A 81 21.16 27.72 12.85
N THR A 82 20.29 26.71 12.87
CA THR A 82 18.96 26.84 13.50
C THR A 82 19.02 26.96 15.03
N ALA A 83 20.12 26.54 15.67
CA ALA A 83 20.31 26.69 17.11
C ALA A 83 20.60 28.14 17.51
N GLU A 84 21.43 28.86 16.75
CA GLU A 84 21.88 30.22 17.08
C GLU A 84 21.99 31.10 15.82
N PHE A 85 21.28 32.23 15.80
CA PHE A 85 21.32 33.17 14.68
C PHE A 85 21.07 34.63 15.08
N ASP A 86 21.81 35.57 14.48
CA ASP A 86 21.58 37.00 14.67
C ASP A 86 20.42 37.52 13.80
N LYS A 87 19.35 37.95 14.49
CA LYS A 87 18.17 38.56 13.86
C LYS A 87 18.47 39.89 13.17
N VAL A 88 19.48 40.65 13.62
CA VAL A 88 19.82 41.95 13.04
C VAL A 88 20.51 41.77 11.69
N SER A 89 21.56 40.96 11.63
CA SER A 89 22.25 40.60 10.38
C SER A 89 21.31 39.94 9.37
N LEU A 90 20.45 39.03 9.83
CA LEU A 90 19.41 38.41 8.98
C LEU A 90 18.46 39.45 8.38
N ARG A 91 17.98 40.42 9.17
CA ARG A 91 17.10 41.49 8.66
C ARG A 91 17.79 42.35 7.61
N GLN A 92 19.05 42.74 7.84
CA GLN A 92 19.84 43.54 6.88
C GLN A 92 20.04 42.78 5.57
N PHE A 93 20.32 41.48 5.63
CA PHE A 93 20.44 40.62 4.46
C PHE A 93 19.12 40.53 3.66
N LEU A 94 18.00 40.27 4.35
CA LEU A 94 16.66 40.21 3.75
C LEU A 94 16.21 41.56 3.17
N GLN A 95 16.68 42.69 3.72
CA GLN A 95 16.44 44.02 3.14
C GLN A 95 17.12 44.18 1.79
N LYS A 96 18.40 43.77 1.68
CA LYS A 96 19.26 43.98 0.50
C LYS A 96 18.76 43.29 -0.77
N TYR A 97 18.23 42.08 -0.68
CA TYR A 97 17.90 41.24 -1.86
C TYR A 97 16.40 41.08 -2.08
N GLN A 98 15.91 41.27 -3.31
CA GLN A 98 14.50 41.00 -3.66
C GLN A 98 14.25 39.51 -3.92
N ASN A 99 15.19 38.84 -4.58
CA ASN A 99 15.13 37.40 -4.86
C ASN A 99 15.99 36.66 -3.84
N LEU A 100 15.47 35.57 -3.31
CA LEU A 100 16.09 34.79 -2.24
C LEU A 100 16.12 33.30 -2.60
N LEU A 101 17.25 32.65 -2.35
CA LEU A 101 17.43 31.21 -2.45
C LEU A 101 17.73 30.64 -1.06
N PHE A 102 16.84 29.79 -0.54
CA PHE A 102 17.06 29.09 0.73
C PHE A 102 17.60 27.68 0.47
N VAL A 103 18.77 27.36 1.02
CA VAL A 103 19.38 26.03 0.94
C VAL A 103 19.34 25.41 2.33
N ILE A 104 18.37 24.52 2.56
CA ILE A 104 18.07 23.93 3.85
C ILE A 104 18.57 22.49 3.89
N VAL A 105 19.35 22.14 4.91
CA VAL A 105 19.79 20.77 5.19
C VAL A 105 19.40 20.41 6.61
N THR A 106 18.63 19.32 6.77
CA THR A 106 18.25 18.78 8.07
C THR A 106 18.49 17.26 8.13
N ASP A 107 18.97 16.80 9.29
CA ASP A 107 19.04 15.38 9.65
C ASP A 107 17.95 14.99 10.66
N LYS A 108 16.99 15.88 10.93
CA LYS A 108 15.90 15.64 11.87
C LYS A 108 14.66 15.16 11.13
N HIS A 109 13.82 14.37 11.80
CA HIS A 109 12.46 14.11 11.32
C HIS A 109 11.65 15.40 11.35
N PHE A 110 11.49 16.00 12.54
CA PHE A 110 10.86 17.31 12.71
C PHE A 110 11.75 18.22 13.56
N SER A 111 11.76 19.52 13.27
CA SER A 111 12.60 20.52 13.92
C SER A 111 11.81 21.80 14.21
N GLU A 112 11.56 22.04 15.49
CA GLU A 112 10.94 23.28 15.96
C GLU A 112 11.84 24.49 15.72
N SER A 113 13.17 24.33 15.83
CA SER A 113 14.15 25.37 15.56
C SER A 113 14.13 25.84 14.10
N LEU A 114 14.00 24.91 13.15
CA LEU A 114 13.84 25.24 11.74
C LEU A 114 12.52 25.98 11.47
N LEU A 115 11.42 25.53 12.09
CA LEU A 115 10.11 26.19 11.99
C LEU A 115 10.15 27.62 12.58
N ALA A 116 10.83 27.80 13.72
CA ALA A 116 11.01 29.09 14.37
C ALA A 116 11.87 30.06 13.54
N LEU A 117 12.95 29.57 12.91
CA LEU A 117 13.78 30.36 12.00
C LEU A 117 12.98 30.79 10.76
N LEU A 118 12.26 29.87 10.10
CA LEU A 118 11.41 30.19 8.95
C LEU A 118 10.30 31.19 9.31
N THR A 119 9.69 31.06 10.49
CA THR A 119 8.72 32.04 11.02
C THR A 119 9.38 33.41 11.21
N CYS A 120 10.55 33.46 11.84
CA CYS A 120 11.28 34.71 12.07
C CYS A 120 11.67 35.39 10.74
N ILE A 121 12.05 34.64 9.71
CA ILE A 121 12.31 35.17 8.37
C ILE A 121 11.06 35.84 7.79
N VAL A 122 9.88 35.22 7.92
CA VAL A 122 8.60 35.81 7.47
C VAL A 122 8.29 37.10 8.24
N ASP A 123 8.44 37.11 9.55
CA ASP A 123 8.23 38.30 10.40
C ASP A 123 9.18 39.44 10.01
N GLN A 124 10.46 39.13 9.75
CA GLN A 124 11.43 40.12 9.28
C GLN A 124 11.05 40.67 7.90
N ILE A 125 10.60 39.82 6.96
CA ILE A 125 10.12 40.25 5.64
C ILE A 125 8.89 41.16 5.76
N ALA A 126 7.94 40.84 6.65
CA ALA A 126 6.79 41.70 6.94
C ALA A 126 7.19 43.04 7.59
N GLY A 127 8.26 43.04 8.38
CA GLY A 127 8.91 44.23 8.93
C GLY A 127 9.77 45.02 7.93
N ILE A 128 9.81 44.64 6.65
CA ILE A 128 10.48 45.39 5.57
C ILE A 128 9.41 46.04 4.71
N ASN A 129 9.35 47.37 4.73
CA ASN A 129 8.41 48.16 3.92
C ASN A 129 8.84 48.19 2.44
N ALA A 130 8.71 47.05 1.75
CA ALA A 130 9.03 46.91 0.34
C ALA A 130 7.80 47.09 -0.55
N ASN A 131 7.93 47.86 -1.63
CA ASN A 131 6.87 48.06 -2.63
C ASN A 131 6.56 46.79 -3.46
N HIS A 132 7.38 45.75 -3.35
CA HIS A 132 7.30 44.53 -4.15
C HIS A 132 7.48 43.28 -3.31
N ARG A 133 6.87 42.18 -3.78
CA ARG A 133 7.03 40.85 -3.17
C ARG A 133 8.47 40.36 -3.27
N LYS A 134 8.94 39.68 -2.21
CA LYS A 134 10.16 38.88 -2.21
C LYS A 134 9.87 37.55 -2.93
N ASN A 135 10.70 37.20 -3.92
CA ASN A 135 10.63 35.90 -4.58
C ASN A 135 11.51 34.92 -3.80
N ILE A 136 10.98 33.74 -3.46
CA ILE A 136 11.72 32.70 -2.72
C ILE A 136 11.77 31.41 -3.56
N CYS A 137 12.99 30.96 -3.82
CA CYS A 137 13.30 29.60 -4.25
C CYS A 137 13.87 28.81 -3.05
N MET A 138 13.64 27.51 -3.00
CA MET A 138 14.13 26.65 -1.92
C MET A 138 14.72 25.34 -2.44
N VAL A 139 15.89 24.97 -1.93
CA VAL A 139 16.48 23.64 -2.04
C VAL A 139 16.44 23.02 -0.64
N TYR A 140 15.63 21.98 -0.44
CA TYR A 140 15.46 21.31 0.84
C TYR A 140 15.98 19.88 0.76
N LYS A 141 16.95 19.53 1.61
CA LYS A 141 17.50 18.19 1.75
C LYS A 141 17.16 17.62 3.13
N THR A 142 16.58 16.44 3.14
CA THR A 142 16.30 15.65 4.36
C THR A 142 16.92 14.27 4.23
N VAL A 143 17.57 13.81 5.31
CA VAL A 143 18.13 12.44 5.37
C VAL A 143 17.02 11.40 5.60
N HIS A 144 15.94 11.78 6.28
CA HIS A 144 14.90 10.87 6.75
C HIS A 144 13.63 10.82 5.89
N ASN A 145 13.65 11.45 4.71
CA ASN A 145 12.49 11.56 3.82
C ASN A 145 11.24 12.05 4.57
N PHE A 146 11.42 13.08 5.40
CA PHE A 146 10.35 13.79 6.09
C PHE A 146 10.32 15.24 5.64
N LEU A 147 9.13 15.70 5.28
CA LEU A 147 8.83 17.12 5.11
C LEU A 147 7.36 17.32 5.51
N SER A 148 7.10 18.29 6.38
CA SER A 148 5.74 18.64 6.79
C SER A 148 5.34 20.00 6.24
N LYS A 149 4.09 20.09 5.73
CA LYS A 149 3.44 21.34 5.33
C LYS A 149 3.48 22.45 6.38
N ILE A 150 3.66 22.12 7.67
CA ILE A 150 3.74 23.12 8.75
C ILE A 150 4.88 24.13 8.55
N TYR A 151 6.01 23.72 7.95
CA TYR A 151 7.14 24.61 7.64
C TYR A 151 6.78 25.75 6.68
N PHE A 152 5.82 25.52 5.79
CA PHE A 152 5.40 26.51 4.79
C PHE A 152 4.19 27.34 5.21
N ARG A 153 3.54 26.99 6.33
CA ARG A 153 2.30 27.62 6.78
C ARG A 153 2.41 29.12 7.00
N GLN A 154 3.53 29.63 7.52
CA GLN A 154 3.72 31.07 7.73
C GLN A 154 3.97 31.83 6.43
N LEU A 155 4.70 31.21 5.48
CA LEU A 155 4.93 31.77 4.15
C LEU A 155 3.59 31.95 3.39
N LEU A 156 2.68 30.98 3.54
CA LEU A 156 1.31 31.03 2.99
C LEU A 156 0.42 32.15 3.55
N LEU A 157 0.66 32.62 4.78
CA LEU A 157 -0.15 33.69 5.39
C LEU A 157 0.20 35.09 4.84
N SER A 158 1.33 35.22 4.13
CA SER A 158 1.85 36.51 3.62
C SER A 158 1.98 36.60 2.09
N PRO A 159 0.98 36.20 1.27
CA PRO A 159 1.09 36.11 -0.20
C PRO A 159 1.19 37.48 -0.90
N ARG A 160 0.93 38.58 -0.17
CA ARG A 160 1.15 39.96 -0.61
C ARG A 160 2.60 40.43 -0.46
N LEU A 161 3.41 39.71 0.32
CA LEU A 161 4.79 40.07 0.67
C LEU A 161 5.80 39.04 0.12
N ILE A 162 5.37 37.79 -0.02
CA ILE A 162 6.20 36.65 -0.42
C ILE A 162 5.55 35.94 -1.61
N ARG A 163 6.38 35.54 -2.59
CA ARG A 163 6.01 34.65 -3.71
C ARG A 163 6.90 33.42 -3.65
N LEU A 164 6.30 32.25 -3.45
CA LEU A 164 6.99 30.96 -3.42
C LEU A 164 7.08 30.42 -4.85
N CYS A 165 8.27 30.47 -5.44
CA CYS A 165 8.42 30.30 -6.89
C CYS A 165 8.85 28.87 -7.25
N GLU A 166 9.96 28.38 -6.69
CA GLU A 166 10.49 27.05 -6.99
C GLU A 166 10.96 26.30 -5.72
N LEU A 167 10.59 25.02 -5.59
CA LEU A 167 11.05 24.10 -4.55
C LEU A 167 11.78 22.90 -5.18
N HIS A 168 12.95 22.55 -4.66
CA HIS A 168 13.69 21.33 -4.98
C HIS A 168 13.77 20.46 -3.71
N LEU A 169 13.02 19.37 -3.66
CA LEU A 169 13.09 18.40 -2.56
C LEU A 169 14.08 17.27 -2.92
N LEU A 170 15.14 17.16 -2.13
CA LEU A 170 16.20 16.16 -2.27
C LEU A 170 16.03 15.09 -1.17
N SER A 171 15.55 13.92 -1.58
CA SER A 171 15.45 12.71 -0.74
C SER A 171 16.85 12.18 -0.40
N GLY A 172 17.04 11.74 0.85
CA GLY A 172 18.32 11.26 1.37
C GLY A 172 18.43 9.74 1.44
N SER A 173 17.32 8.99 1.31
CA SER A 173 17.33 7.53 1.35
C SER A 173 16.44 6.91 0.25
N ASP A 174 16.94 5.85 -0.38
CA ASP A 174 16.18 5.01 -1.33
C ASP A 174 15.36 3.89 -0.64
N LEU A 175 15.48 3.76 0.68
CA LEU A 175 15.14 2.56 1.45
C LEU A 175 14.12 2.76 2.57
N ALA A 176 13.65 3.99 2.82
CA ALA A 176 12.62 4.22 3.82
C ALA A 176 11.29 3.54 3.40
N GLU A 177 10.86 2.54 4.17
CA GLU A 177 9.54 1.92 3.93
C GLU A 177 8.40 2.94 4.18
N ASN A 178 8.64 3.94 5.05
CA ASN A 178 7.71 4.96 5.49
C ASN A 178 8.19 6.39 5.14
N ASP A 179 8.18 6.77 3.87
CA ASP A 179 8.37 8.18 3.45
C ASP A 179 7.24 9.06 4.02
N ASN A 180 7.55 9.93 4.97
CA ASN A 180 6.61 10.82 5.65
C ASN A 180 6.67 12.24 5.05
N ILE A 181 6.53 12.29 3.73
CA ILE A 181 6.55 13.54 2.95
C ILE A 181 5.10 14.02 2.76
N ASP A 182 4.70 15.08 3.46
CA ASP A 182 3.40 15.76 3.37
C ASP A 182 3.59 17.11 2.65
N LEU A 183 3.30 17.10 1.35
CA LEU A 183 3.46 18.22 0.43
C LEU A 183 2.13 18.93 0.21
N ASP A 184 2.10 20.20 0.61
CA ASP A 184 1.17 21.15 0.03
C ASP A 184 1.91 21.88 -1.10
N LEU A 185 1.41 21.82 -2.35
CA LEU A 185 2.04 22.50 -3.48
C LEU A 185 1.74 24.00 -3.41
N VAL A 186 2.50 24.67 -2.56
CA VAL A 186 2.46 26.12 -2.31
C VAL A 186 3.43 26.90 -3.20
N PHE A 187 4.41 26.21 -3.79
CA PHE A 187 5.34 26.75 -4.78
C PHE A 187 4.78 26.57 -6.19
N GLU A 188 4.98 27.56 -7.06
CA GLU A 188 4.54 27.51 -8.46
C GLU A 188 5.17 26.34 -9.23
N THR A 189 6.43 26.00 -8.94
CA THR A 189 7.10 24.77 -9.41
C THR A 189 7.65 23.98 -8.23
N THR A 190 7.35 22.68 -8.16
CA THR A 190 7.94 21.74 -7.18
C THR A 190 8.64 20.60 -7.92
N ASN A 191 9.95 20.47 -7.73
CA ASN A 191 10.79 19.42 -8.28
C ASN A 191 11.13 18.40 -7.18
N LEU A 192 10.75 17.13 -7.35
CA LEU A 192 11.03 16.04 -6.41
C LEU A 192 12.14 15.12 -6.97
N TYR A 193 13.29 15.11 -6.29
CA TYR A 193 14.47 14.33 -6.68
C TYR A 193 14.63 13.14 -5.74
N ASN A 194 14.74 11.94 -6.32
CA ASN A 194 14.87 10.66 -5.62
C ASN A 194 13.74 10.37 -4.61
N VAL A 195 12.62 11.09 -4.70
CA VAL A 195 11.39 10.82 -3.95
C VAL A 195 10.59 9.77 -4.71
N LYS A 196 10.44 8.57 -4.12
CA LYS A 196 9.67 7.47 -4.69
C LYS A 196 8.24 7.41 -4.16
N ARG A 197 8.02 7.87 -2.92
CA ARG A 197 6.70 7.88 -2.29
C ARG A 197 6.42 9.22 -1.63
N VAL A 198 5.14 9.59 -1.60
CA VAL A 198 4.65 10.80 -0.93
C VAL A 198 3.47 10.38 -0.03
N PHE A 199 3.50 10.80 1.23
CA PHE A 199 2.42 10.51 2.19
C PHE A 199 1.15 11.28 1.81
N SER A 200 1.29 12.59 1.61
CA SER A 200 0.19 13.50 1.26
C SER A 200 0.65 14.48 0.19
N LEU A 201 -0.17 14.67 -0.84
CA LEU A 201 0.03 15.66 -1.89
C LEU A 201 -1.26 16.46 -2.07
N ASN A 202 -1.22 17.76 -1.79
CA ASN A 202 -2.30 18.70 -2.08
C ASN A 202 -1.88 19.63 -3.23
N ILE A 203 -2.72 19.75 -4.26
CA ILE A 203 -2.53 20.70 -5.36
C ILE A 203 -3.69 21.67 -5.39
N GLN A 204 -3.44 22.92 -4.97
CA GLN A 204 -4.47 23.93 -4.75
C GLN A 204 -4.72 24.86 -5.95
N ASN A 205 -3.85 24.86 -6.96
CA ASN A 205 -3.90 25.82 -8.07
C ASN A 205 -3.53 25.13 -9.38
N ALA A 206 -4.37 25.30 -10.41
CA ALA A 206 -4.17 24.70 -11.74
C ALA A 206 -2.88 25.15 -12.46
N SER A 207 -2.25 26.25 -12.03
CA SER A 207 -0.96 26.71 -12.60
C SER A 207 0.27 26.06 -11.95
N HIS A 208 0.11 25.30 -10.85
CA HIS A 208 1.26 24.71 -10.15
C HIS A 208 1.75 23.44 -10.84
N VAL A 209 3.08 23.33 -10.99
CA VAL A 209 3.73 22.23 -11.72
C VAL A 209 4.52 21.35 -10.75
N LEU A 210 4.12 20.07 -10.66
CA LEU A 210 4.93 19.03 -10.02
C LEU A 210 5.82 18.36 -11.06
N ARG A 211 7.13 18.26 -10.79
CA ARG A 211 8.08 17.43 -11.55
C ARG A 211 8.63 16.35 -10.64
N ALA A 212 8.18 15.12 -10.81
CA ALA A 212 8.50 14.03 -9.89
C ALA A 212 8.81 12.74 -10.68
N PRO A 213 9.91 12.70 -11.45
CA PRO A 213 10.18 11.63 -12.41
C PRO A 213 10.29 10.23 -11.76
N SER A 214 10.75 10.18 -10.51
CA SER A 214 10.93 8.94 -9.74
C SER A 214 9.72 8.55 -8.87
N LEU A 215 8.63 9.33 -8.87
CA LEU A 215 7.47 9.10 -8.01
C LEU A 215 6.67 7.88 -8.47
N VAL A 216 6.56 6.89 -7.60
CA VAL A 216 5.86 5.62 -7.85
C VAL A 216 4.50 5.57 -7.14
N SER A 217 4.40 6.14 -5.93
CA SER A 217 3.16 6.06 -5.15
C SER A 217 2.84 7.33 -4.36
N ILE A 218 1.57 7.72 -4.38
CA ILE A 218 1.00 8.75 -3.50
C ILE A 218 0.02 8.04 -2.54
N ARG A 219 0.17 8.23 -1.22
CA ARG A 219 -0.77 7.68 -0.24
C ARG A 219 -2.06 8.50 -0.19
N GLU A 220 -1.98 9.82 -0.05
CA GLU A 220 -3.14 10.72 -0.05
C GLU A 220 -2.97 11.82 -1.11
N LEU A 221 -3.95 11.97 -2.00
CA LEU A 221 -3.99 12.99 -3.05
C LEU A 221 -5.28 13.82 -2.91
N GLU A 222 -5.12 15.11 -2.66
CA GLU A 222 -6.19 16.11 -2.66
C GLU A 222 -5.93 17.16 -3.74
N LEU A 223 -6.99 17.56 -4.45
CA LEU A 223 -6.92 18.53 -5.55
C LEU A 223 -8.08 19.53 -5.41
N ASN A 224 -7.86 20.77 -5.83
CA ASN A 224 -8.96 21.73 -6.03
C ASN A 224 -9.72 21.45 -7.35
N ALA A 225 -10.94 21.97 -7.45
CA ALA A 225 -11.87 21.63 -8.54
C ALA A 225 -11.45 22.15 -9.93
N ASP A 226 -10.63 23.20 -9.97
CA ASP A 226 -10.01 23.76 -11.18
C ASP A 226 -8.76 22.98 -11.65
N VAL A 227 -8.20 22.15 -10.78
CA VAL A 227 -6.95 21.40 -11.04
C VAL A 227 -7.24 20.16 -11.85
N ASN A 228 -6.61 20.06 -13.03
CA ASN A 228 -6.68 18.86 -13.86
C ASN A 228 -5.54 17.88 -13.48
N PRO A 229 -5.83 16.71 -12.88
CA PRO A 229 -4.81 15.77 -12.43
C PRO A 229 -3.91 15.26 -13.56
N SER A 230 -4.44 15.07 -14.78
CA SER A 230 -3.66 14.56 -15.92
C SER A 230 -2.58 15.54 -16.37
N ARG A 231 -2.77 16.85 -16.10
CA ARG A 231 -1.76 17.88 -16.33
C ARG A 231 -0.81 18.02 -15.15
N SER A 232 -1.33 18.13 -13.93
CA SER A 232 -0.52 18.37 -12.73
C SER A 232 0.40 17.19 -12.37
N LEU A 233 0.07 15.98 -12.80
CA LEU A 233 0.89 14.76 -12.61
C LEU A 233 1.58 14.29 -13.90
N ALA A 234 1.55 15.07 -14.99
CA ALA A 234 2.13 14.69 -16.28
C ALA A 234 3.65 14.39 -16.22
N HIS A 235 4.36 14.95 -15.24
CA HIS A 235 5.79 14.72 -15.01
C HIS A 235 6.07 13.70 -13.89
N ALA A 236 5.12 12.80 -13.61
CA ALA A 236 5.29 11.63 -12.75
C ALA A 236 5.03 10.32 -13.54
N PRO A 237 5.87 9.99 -14.55
CA PRO A 237 5.60 8.90 -15.50
C PRO A 237 5.65 7.50 -14.87
N LEU A 238 6.26 7.35 -13.69
CA LEU A 238 6.35 6.08 -12.95
C LEU A 238 5.23 5.89 -11.91
N LEU A 239 4.27 6.83 -11.82
CA LEU A 239 3.19 6.79 -10.85
C LEU A 239 2.25 5.61 -11.12
N SER A 240 2.40 4.54 -10.34
CA SER A 240 1.58 3.34 -10.44
C SER A 240 0.42 3.34 -9.44
N THR A 241 0.58 3.99 -8.28
CA THR A 241 -0.35 3.82 -7.16
C THR A 241 -0.79 5.15 -6.54
N ILE A 242 -2.09 5.36 -6.43
CA ILE A 242 -2.70 6.42 -5.63
C ILE A 242 -3.65 5.74 -4.64
N GLN A 243 -3.25 5.64 -3.36
CA GLN A 243 -3.98 4.83 -2.38
C GLN A 243 -5.30 5.49 -1.93
N ARG A 244 -5.31 6.82 -1.81
CA ARG A 244 -6.47 7.62 -1.40
C ARG A 244 -6.54 8.88 -2.25
N PHE A 245 -7.48 8.93 -3.18
CA PHE A 245 -7.85 10.11 -3.95
C PHE A 245 -9.22 10.59 -3.50
N ARG A 246 -9.30 11.85 -3.09
CA ARG A 246 -10.55 12.50 -2.73
C ARG A 246 -11.05 13.36 -3.87
N LEU A 247 -12.28 13.12 -4.31
CA LEU A 247 -12.91 13.96 -5.35
C LEU A 247 -13.05 15.41 -4.86
N PRO A 248 -12.62 16.42 -5.65
CA PRO A 248 -12.80 17.82 -5.30
C PRO A 248 -14.26 18.19 -5.04
N THR A 249 -14.51 19.07 -4.08
CA THR A 249 -15.84 19.64 -3.84
C THR A 249 -16.15 20.75 -4.85
N GLY A 250 -17.44 20.98 -5.15
CA GLY A 250 -17.86 22.04 -6.08
C GLY A 250 -17.79 21.67 -7.57
N LEU A 251 -17.43 20.43 -7.92
CA LEU A 251 -17.56 19.93 -9.30
C LEU A 251 -19.04 19.86 -9.71
N GLY A 252 -19.37 20.42 -10.89
CA GLY A 252 -20.73 20.40 -11.42
C GLY A 252 -21.13 19.01 -11.93
N SER A 253 -22.36 18.58 -11.68
CA SER A 253 -22.83 17.23 -12.06
C SER A 253 -22.79 16.92 -13.56
N GLN A 254 -22.79 17.95 -14.42
CA GLN A 254 -22.69 17.83 -15.87
C GLN A 254 -21.24 17.91 -16.40
N THR A 255 -20.25 18.16 -15.55
CA THR A 255 -18.85 18.18 -16.00
C THR A 255 -18.31 16.76 -16.14
N ARG A 256 -17.29 16.62 -16.99
CA ARG A 256 -16.46 15.40 -17.07
C ARG A 256 -15.17 15.66 -16.32
N TYR A 257 -14.88 14.86 -15.31
CA TYR A 257 -13.67 14.99 -14.50
C TYR A 257 -12.71 13.85 -14.86
N GLN A 258 -11.62 14.19 -15.55
CA GLN A 258 -10.56 13.23 -15.86
C GLN A 258 -9.83 12.87 -14.57
N LEU A 259 -9.64 11.57 -14.33
CA LEU A 259 -8.88 11.06 -13.19
C LEU A 259 -7.38 10.99 -13.50
N PRO A 260 -6.51 10.94 -12.48
CA PRO A 260 -5.07 10.72 -12.69
C PRO A 260 -4.81 9.37 -13.38
N ALA A 261 -3.75 9.33 -14.20
CA ALA A 261 -3.26 8.09 -14.80
C ALA A 261 -2.44 7.30 -13.77
N CYS A 262 -2.79 6.04 -13.55
CA CYS A 262 -2.09 5.11 -12.66
C CYS A 262 -2.52 3.65 -12.93
N ASP A 263 -1.90 2.69 -12.26
CA ASP A 263 -2.34 1.29 -12.29
C ASP A 263 -3.42 1.03 -11.23
N HIS A 264 -3.22 1.60 -10.03
CA HIS A 264 -4.07 1.42 -8.86
C HIS A 264 -4.60 2.78 -8.36
N LEU A 265 -5.92 2.91 -8.25
CA LEU A 265 -6.59 4.10 -7.70
C LEU A 265 -7.55 3.72 -6.57
N GLY A 266 -7.41 4.33 -5.40
CA GLY A 266 -8.40 4.26 -4.32
C GLY A 266 -9.21 5.55 -4.23
N LEU A 267 -10.48 5.54 -4.63
CA LEU A 267 -11.42 6.64 -4.40
C LEU A 267 -11.92 6.61 -2.95
N VAL A 268 -11.74 7.69 -2.19
CA VAL A 268 -12.16 7.75 -0.77
C VAL A 268 -13.25 8.79 -0.52
N ASN A 269 -14.06 8.54 0.52
CA ASN A 269 -15.20 9.37 0.94
C ASN A 269 -16.26 9.56 -0.16
N TYR A 270 -16.48 8.55 -1.00
CA TYR A 270 -17.54 8.58 -2.00
C TYR A 270 -18.91 8.60 -1.29
N ASN A 271 -19.77 9.56 -1.65
CA ASN A 271 -21.08 9.78 -1.04
C ASN A 271 -22.17 9.81 -2.13
N PRO A 272 -22.94 8.73 -2.31
CA PRO A 272 -23.91 8.58 -3.40
C PRO A 272 -25.05 9.61 -3.36
N LYS A 273 -25.30 10.25 -2.21
CA LYS A 273 -26.28 11.34 -2.04
C LYS A 273 -25.83 12.64 -2.72
N ILE A 274 -24.55 12.79 -3.08
CA ILE A 274 -24.03 13.95 -3.82
C ILE A 274 -24.21 13.73 -5.33
N ALA A 275 -24.42 14.80 -6.08
CA ALA A 275 -24.40 14.75 -7.53
C ALA A 275 -22.95 14.84 -8.03
N TYR A 276 -22.40 13.72 -8.50
CA TYR A 276 -21.02 13.66 -9.02
C TYR A 276 -20.97 13.97 -10.52
N PRO A 277 -19.86 14.58 -11.00
CA PRO A 277 -19.53 14.64 -12.43
C PRO A 277 -19.32 13.23 -13.01
N LEU A 278 -19.26 13.14 -14.34
CA LEU A 278 -18.79 11.92 -15.01
C LEU A 278 -17.29 11.74 -14.76
N LEU A 279 -16.94 10.68 -14.03
CA LEU A 279 -15.55 10.33 -13.75
C LEU A 279 -14.95 9.58 -14.94
N GLU A 280 -13.99 10.20 -15.62
CA GLU A 280 -13.30 9.64 -16.79
C GLU A 280 -11.99 8.98 -16.33
N GLY A 281 -12.08 7.69 -15.97
CA GLY A 281 -11.01 6.83 -15.46
C GLY A 281 -10.34 5.93 -16.49
N LYS A 282 -10.39 6.30 -17.78
CA LYS A 282 -9.80 5.54 -18.90
C LYS A 282 -8.30 5.24 -18.75
N ASP A 283 -7.58 6.07 -17.99
CA ASP A 283 -6.13 6.01 -17.78
C ASP A 283 -5.77 5.25 -16.47
N VAL A 284 -6.76 4.65 -15.78
CA VAL A 284 -6.59 3.77 -14.61
C VAL A 284 -6.56 2.30 -15.07
N ARG A 285 -5.43 1.61 -14.93
CA ARG A 285 -5.10 0.43 -15.76
C ARG A 285 -5.35 -0.95 -15.14
N GLU A 286 -5.32 -1.11 -13.82
CA GLU A 286 -5.36 -2.43 -13.17
C GLU A 286 -6.45 -2.57 -12.10
N SER A 287 -6.51 -1.66 -11.12
CA SER A 287 -7.49 -1.77 -10.02
C SER A 287 -8.10 -0.45 -9.56
N LEU A 288 -9.39 -0.50 -9.22
CA LEU A 288 -10.13 0.56 -8.55
C LEU A 288 -10.61 0.08 -7.18
N THR A 289 -10.29 0.80 -6.13
CA THR A 289 -10.92 0.64 -4.81
C THR A 289 -11.85 1.82 -4.56
N ILE A 290 -13.07 1.56 -4.11
CA ILE A 290 -14.05 2.61 -3.75
C ILE A 290 -14.36 2.48 -2.27
N ALA A 291 -14.10 3.54 -1.50
CA ALA A 291 -14.42 3.66 -0.09
C ALA A 291 -15.53 4.69 0.12
N THR A 292 -16.68 4.23 0.60
CA THR A 292 -17.82 5.10 0.89
C THR A 292 -17.59 5.96 2.14
N SER A 293 -18.31 7.07 2.25
CA SER A 293 -18.20 8.00 3.37
C SER A 293 -18.89 7.50 4.65
N LEU A 294 -18.48 8.02 5.82
CA LEU A 294 -19.18 7.77 7.10
C LEU A 294 -20.61 8.35 7.18
N LYS A 295 -21.08 9.09 6.17
CA LYS A 295 -22.38 9.78 6.15
C LYS A 295 -23.31 9.31 5.03
N SER A 296 -22.92 8.28 4.31
CA SER A 296 -23.69 7.75 3.18
C SER A 296 -24.52 6.54 3.61
N GLU A 297 -25.80 6.79 3.81
CA GLU A 297 -26.86 5.79 3.60
C GLU A 297 -27.07 5.67 2.08
N GLY A 298 -27.19 4.45 1.55
CA GLY A 298 -27.26 4.12 0.12
C GLY A 298 -25.96 3.55 -0.47
N GLY A 299 -26.11 2.61 -1.42
CA GLY A 299 -25.01 1.95 -2.15
C GLY A 299 -24.86 2.34 -3.63
N VAL A 300 -25.48 3.45 -4.09
CA VAL A 300 -25.56 3.80 -5.52
C VAL A 300 -24.28 4.48 -6.05
N LEU A 301 -23.41 3.71 -6.69
CA LEU A 301 -22.27 4.21 -7.45
C LEU A 301 -22.74 4.67 -8.83
N LYS A 302 -22.37 5.90 -9.24
CA LYS A 302 -22.89 6.48 -10.48
C LYS A 302 -21.89 7.33 -11.26
N ASN A 303 -22.11 7.47 -12.57
CA ASN A 303 -21.34 8.30 -13.48
C ASN A 303 -19.83 7.93 -13.52
N MET A 304 -19.50 6.65 -13.73
CA MET A 304 -18.13 6.12 -13.63
C MET A 304 -17.65 5.40 -14.90
N ASN A 305 -16.72 5.98 -15.66
CA ASN A 305 -16.16 5.37 -16.87
C ASN A 305 -14.74 4.82 -16.63
N PHE A 306 -14.61 3.52 -16.36
CA PHE A 306 -13.35 2.81 -16.07
C PHE A 306 -13.16 1.58 -16.99
N PRO A 307 -13.06 1.76 -18.32
CA PRO A 307 -13.05 0.65 -19.28
C PRO A 307 -11.80 -0.25 -19.19
N GLN A 308 -10.72 0.20 -18.55
CA GLN A 308 -9.47 -0.57 -18.46
C GLN A 308 -9.30 -1.36 -17.15
N VAL A 309 -10.07 -1.04 -16.11
CA VAL A 309 -9.94 -1.65 -14.77
C VAL A 309 -10.31 -3.13 -14.81
N LYS A 310 -9.42 -3.98 -14.27
CA LYS A 310 -9.63 -5.44 -14.19
C LYS A 310 -10.12 -5.90 -12.81
N ASN A 311 -9.83 -5.12 -11.77
CA ASN A 311 -10.17 -5.45 -10.38
C ASN A 311 -10.93 -4.29 -9.73
N LEU A 312 -12.11 -4.54 -9.18
CA LEU A 312 -12.92 -3.56 -8.45
C LEU A 312 -13.12 -4.04 -7.02
N CYS A 313 -12.71 -3.23 -6.03
CA CYS A 313 -12.95 -3.48 -4.60
C CYS A 313 -13.88 -2.41 -4.05
N ILE A 314 -14.94 -2.81 -3.35
CA ILE A 314 -15.86 -1.91 -2.66
C ILE A 314 -15.72 -2.10 -1.16
N THR A 315 -15.47 -0.98 -0.48
CA THR A 315 -15.32 -0.88 0.96
C THR A 315 -16.35 0.11 1.49
N SER A 316 -17.09 -0.28 2.52
CA SER A 316 -17.98 0.65 3.24
C SER A 316 -17.51 0.83 4.68
N LEU A 317 -17.65 2.05 5.19
CA LEU A 317 -17.34 2.40 6.58
C LEU A 317 -18.57 2.37 7.50
N VAL A 318 -19.78 2.23 6.94
CA VAL A 318 -21.05 2.26 7.68
C VAL A 318 -21.81 0.96 7.45
N SER A 319 -22.30 0.36 8.53
CA SER A 319 -23.04 -0.91 8.56
C SER A 319 -24.52 -0.80 8.18
N SER A 320 -24.94 0.30 7.55
CA SER A 320 -26.32 0.47 7.08
C SER A 320 -26.53 -0.35 5.81
N VAL A 321 -27.46 -1.30 5.87
CA VAL A 321 -27.73 -2.28 4.81
C VAL A 321 -28.54 -1.63 3.68
N ASP A 322 -27.85 -1.13 2.66
CA ASP A 322 -28.42 -0.77 1.36
C ASP A 322 -27.70 -1.57 0.27
N GLU A 323 -28.44 -2.02 -0.75
CA GLU A 323 -27.84 -2.72 -1.91
C GLU A 323 -26.84 -1.84 -2.66
N VAL A 324 -25.74 -2.44 -3.14
CA VAL A 324 -24.77 -1.77 -4.02
C VAL A 324 -25.31 -1.78 -5.45
N ASP A 325 -25.49 -0.60 -6.04
CA ASP A 325 -26.10 -0.40 -7.37
C ASP A 325 -25.17 0.43 -8.27
N PHE A 326 -25.11 0.12 -9.55
CA PHE A 326 -24.23 0.77 -10.53
C PHE A 326 -25.05 1.49 -11.63
N GLN A 327 -25.03 2.82 -11.66
CA GLN A 327 -25.84 3.62 -12.57
C GLN A 327 -24.95 4.47 -13.50
N ASP A 328 -25.12 4.37 -14.82
CA ASP A 328 -24.27 5.09 -15.79
C ASP A 328 -22.76 4.82 -15.58
N CYS A 329 -22.43 3.55 -15.30
CA CYS A 329 -21.08 3.05 -15.10
C CYS A 329 -20.59 2.23 -16.32
N ASN A 330 -19.28 2.17 -16.54
CA ASN A 330 -18.66 1.35 -17.58
C ASN A 330 -17.38 0.68 -17.06
N PHE A 331 -17.37 -0.66 -17.06
CA PHE A 331 -16.36 -1.54 -16.48
C PHE A 331 -16.03 -2.70 -17.45
N GLU A 332 -15.90 -2.40 -18.75
CA GLU A 332 -15.75 -3.36 -19.87
C GLU A 332 -14.73 -4.50 -19.64
N LYS A 333 -13.59 -4.21 -18.99
CA LYS A 333 -12.51 -5.19 -18.72
C LYS A 333 -12.52 -5.78 -17.31
N LEU A 334 -13.55 -5.53 -16.51
CA LEU A 334 -13.63 -6.00 -15.13
C LEU A 334 -13.75 -7.53 -15.07
N GLN A 335 -12.76 -8.17 -14.43
CA GLN A 335 -12.63 -9.62 -14.24
C GLN A 335 -12.83 -10.03 -12.78
N SER A 336 -12.29 -9.26 -11.84
CA SER A 336 -12.35 -9.55 -10.40
C SER A 336 -13.16 -8.50 -9.64
N TYR A 337 -14.08 -8.94 -8.80
CA TYR A 337 -14.92 -8.09 -7.96
C TYR A 337 -14.85 -8.50 -6.49
N ASP A 338 -14.48 -7.56 -5.63
CA ASP A 338 -14.39 -7.73 -4.18
C ASP A 338 -15.43 -6.86 -3.46
N GLU A 339 -16.50 -7.50 -3.02
CA GLU A 339 -17.52 -6.96 -2.12
C GLU A 339 -17.34 -7.42 -0.67
N SER A 340 -16.27 -8.15 -0.31
CA SER A 340 -16.08 -8.62 1.08
C SER A 340 -16.05 -7.49 2.11
N ASN A 341 -15.69 -6.27 1.67
CA ASN A 341 -15.66 -5.10 2.51
C ASN A 341 -16.89 -4.17 2.36
N SER A 342 -17.89 -4.51 1.54
CA SER A 342 -19.20 -3.86 1.55
C SER A 342 -20.00 -4.24 2.80
N PHE A 343 -21.11 -3.55 3.07
CA PHE A 343 -22.06 -3.86 4.16
C PHE A 343 -23.48 -4.16 3.65
N GLY A 344 -23.63 -4.33 2.33
CA GLY A 344 -24.88 -4.68 1.68
C GLY A 344 -24.62 -5.40 0.36
N PRO A 345 -25.54 -6.27 -0.08
CA PRO A 345 -25.33 -7.14 -1.24
C PRO A 345 -25.31 -6.37 -2.56
N THR A 346 -24.61 -6.91 -3.55
CA THR A 346 -24.55 -6.33 -4.90
C THR A 346 -25.78 -6.63 -5.75
N LYS A 347 -26.36 -5.58 -6.33
CA LYS A 347 -27.42 -5.67 -7.34
C LYS A 347 -26.85 -6.02 -8.71
N TRP A 348 -26.55 -7.31 -8.91
CA TRP A 348 -25.82 -7.83 -10.08
C TRP A 348 -26.31 -7.35 -11.46
N GLY A 349 -27.62 -7.12 -11.64
CA GLY A 349 -28.18 -6.64 -12.90
C GLY A 349 -27.61 -5.28 -13.35
N SER A 350 -27.27 -4.42 -12.40
CA SER A 350 -26.64 -3.12 -12.68
C SER A 350 -25.15 -3.24 -13.03
N LEU A 351 -24.46 -4.21 -12.43
CA LEU A 351 -23.08 -4.54 -12.76
C LEU A 351 -22.98 -5.18 -14.16
N ILE A 352 -23.96 -6.00 -14.58
CA ILE A 352 -24.09 -6.42 -16.00
C ILE A 352 -24.28 -5.19 -16.92
N ALA A 353 -25.19 -4.28 -16.56
CA ALA A 353 -25.47 -3.08 -17.37
C ALA A 353 -24.23 -2.19 -17.56
N SER A 354 -23.22 -2.31 -16.68
CA SER A 354 -21.93 -1.63 -16.81
C SER A 354 -20.91 -2.33 -17.75
N ASN A 355 -21.31 -3.35 -18.51
CA ASN A 355 -20.48 -4.16 -19.41
C ASN A 355 -19.43 -5.07 -18.73
N ALA A 356 -19.50 -5.28 -17.41
CA ALA A 356 -18.56 -6.12 -16.67
C ALA A 356 -18.59 -7.60 -17.10
N LYS A 357 -17.46 -8.32 -16.98
CA LYS A 357 -17.32 -9.74 -17.35
C LYS A 357 -16.54 -10.51 -16.27
N ILE A 358 -17.19 -10.64 -15.12
CA ILE A 358 -16.57 -11.14 -13.89
C ILE A 358 -16.28 -12.65 -14.00
N ASP A 359 -15.05 -13.03 -13.73
CA ASP A 359 -14.62 -14.43 -13.56
C ASP A 359 -14.31 -14.80 -12.10
N SER A 360 -14.10 -13.79 -11.24
CA SER A 360 -13.68 -13.96 -9.85
C SER A 360 -14.46 -13.02 -8.92
N VAL A 361 -15.03 -13.58 -7.85
CA VAL A 361 -15.79 -12.84 -6.83
C VAL A 361 -15.22 -13.12 -5.45
N LYS A 362 -15.11 -12.06 -4.64
CA LYS A 362 -14.85 -12.14 -3.21
C LYS A 362 -15.99 -11.46 -2.46
N ALA A 363 -16.71 -12.20 -1.62
CA ALA A 363 -17.94 -11.75 -0.99
C ALA A 363 -17.98 -12.06 0.51
N SER A 364 -18.58 -11.16 1.30
CA SER A 364 -18.92 -11.43 2.70
C SER A 364 -20.35 -11.92 2.77
N VAL A 365 -20.55 -13.12 3.30
CA VAL A 365 -21.88 -13.74 3.47
C VAL A 365 -22.16 -13.81 4.96
N ASP A 366 -22.79 -12.78 5.49
CA ASP A 366 -23.00 -12.61 6.93
C ASP A 366 -24.40 -13.04 7.39
N CYS A 367 -25.39 -13.01 6.48
CA CYS A 367 -26.76 -13.49 6.70
C CYS A 367 -27.33 -14.27 5.49
N CYS A 368 -28.55 -14.81 5.61
CA CYS A 368 -29.23 -15.49 4.50
C CYS A 368 -29.59 -14.55 3.33
N SER A 369 -29.78 -13.25 3.56
CA SER A 369 -30.00 -12.28 2.48
C SER A 369 -28.77 -12.17 1.57
N ASP A 370 -27.57 -12.08 2.15
CA ASP A 370 -26.31 -12.03 1.41
C ASP A 370 -26.09 -13.31 0.60
N LEU A 371 -26.39 -14.47 1.19
CA LEU A 371 -26.36 -15.75 0.50
C LEU A 371 -27.34 -15.77 -0.68
N SER A 372 -28.58 -15.32 -0.48
CA SER A 372 -29.61 -15.22 -1.51
C SER A 372 -29.20 -14.27 -2.65
N ALA A 373 -28.44 -13.21 -2.33
CA ALA A 373 -27.87 -12.30 -3.32
C ALA A 373 -26.70 -12.93 -4.10
N LEU A 374 -25.75 -13.58 -3.41
CA LEU A 374 -24.64 -14.29 -4.06
C LEU A 374 -25.15 -15.41 -4.99
N MET A 375 -26.21 -16.12 -4.59
CA MET A 375 -26.90 -17.13 -5.43
C MET A 375 -27.60 -16.53 -6.67
N ARG A 376 -27.80 -15.21 -6.73
CA ARG A 376 -28.31 -14.50 -7.91
C ARG A 376 -27.20 -13.96 -8.80
N CYS A 377 -25.93 -14.24 -8.50
CA CYS A 377 -24.81 -13.87 -9.35
C CYS A 377 -25.00 -14.48 -10.75
N PRO A 378 -25.10 -13.66 -11.81
CA PRO A 378 -25.39 -14.09 -13.17
C PRO A 378 -24.11 -14.46 -13.95
N PHE A 379 -22.94 -14.26 -13.35
CA PHE A 379 -21.64 -14.45 -13.99
C PHE A 379 -21.16 -15.90 -13.83
N THR A 380 -20.60 -16.47 -14.90
CA THR A 380 -19.95 -17.77 -14.85
C THR A 380 -18.53 -17.61 -14.27
N LEU A 381 -18.39 -17.80 -12.96
CA LEU A 381 -17.11 -17.68 -12.27
C LEU A 381 -16.16 -18.82 -12.67
N LYS A 382 -15.20 -18.53 -13.54
CA LYS A 382 -14.16 -19.48 -13.97
C LYS A 382 -12.90 -19.39 -13.10
N GLY A 383 -12.66 -18.23 -12.51
CA GLY A 383 -11.52 -17.96 -11.64
C GLY A 383 -11.83 -18.38 -10.21
N THR A 384 -11.89 -17.39 -9.33
CA THR A 384 -11.95 -17.56 -7.87
C THR A 384 -13.29 -17.19 -7.27
N LEU A 385 -13.82 -18.01 -6.35
CA LEU A 385 -14.79 -17.58 -5.36
C LEU A 385 -14.16 -17.56 -3.96
N GLU A 386 -14.01 -16.38 -3.34
CA GLU A 386 -13.62 -16.28 -1.93
C GLU A 386 -14.83 -15.84 -1.08
N VAL A 387 -15.25 -16.70 -0.14
CA VAL A 387 -16.32 -16.43 0.82
C VAL A 387 -15.71 -16.09 2.17
N THR A 388 -16.03 -14.89 2.66
CA THR A 388 -15.68 -14.41 4.01
C THR A 388 -16.95 -14.17 4.82
N SER A 389 -16.79 -13.86 6.12
CA SER A 389 -17.85 -13.27 6.93
C SER A 389 -17.20 -12.39 8.01
N LYS A 390 -17.81 -11.24 8.28
CA LYS A 390 -17.40 -10.21 9.24
C LYS A 390 -18.11 -10.34 10.59
N LEU A 391 -19.36 -10.81 10.60
CA LEU A 391 -20.19 -10.86 11.80
C LEU A 391 -19.80 -12.05 12.69
N LYS A 392 -19.66 -11.75 13.99
CA LYS A 392 -19.58 -12.77 15.03
C LYS A 392 -20.99 -13.13 15.49
N GLY A 393 -21.47 -14.29 15.05
CA GLY A 393 -22.63 -14.95 15.62
C GLY A 393 -23.93 -14.15 15.55
N GLU A 394 -24.58 -14.14 14.38
CA GLU A 394 -26.04 -14.01 14.36
C GLU A 394 -26.67 -15.11 15.24
N LYS A 395 -27.96 -14.97 15.56
CA LYS A 395 -28.74 -16.04 16.20
C LYS A 395 -28.93 -17.18 15.21
N ILE A 396 -27.92 -18.05 15.07
CA ILE A 396 -27.86 -19.04 13.99
C ILE A 396 -29.08 -19.97 13.95
N LEU A 397 -29.66 -20.27 15.11
CA LEU A 397 -30.88 -21.06 15.25
C LEU A 397 -32.13 -20.39 14.64
N SER A 398 -32.23 -19.05 14.63
CA SER A 398 -33.36 -18.36 13.99
C SER A 398 -33.25 -18.29 12.46
N VAL A 399 -32.07 -18.60 11.90
CA VAL A 399 -31.79 -18.54 10.45
C VAL A 399 -31.88 -19.93 9.79
N LYS A 400 -31.92 -21.01 10.57
CA LYS A 400 -31.99 -22.42 10.11
C LYS A 400 -33.05 -22.67 9.03
N ASP A 401 -34.29 -22.23 9.25
CA ASP A 401 -35.41 -22.51 8.34
C ASP A 401 -35.33 -21.71 7.04
N GLU A 402 -34.58 -20.61 7.03
CA GLU A 402 -34.28 -19.84 5.82
C GLU A 402 -33.11 -20.46 5.05
N LEU A 403 -32.03 -20.82 5.76
CA LEU A 403 -30.87 -21.50 5.18
C LEU A 403 -31.28 -22.81 4.49
N SER A 404 -32.11 -23.64 5.14
CA SER A 404 -32.57 -24.91 4.56
C SER A 404 -33.38 -24.73 3.27
N LYS A 405 -34.17 -23.65 3.14
CA LYS A 405 -34.88 -23.29 1.91
C LYS A 405 -33.92 -22.83 0.81
N LEU A 406 -32.91 -22.03 1.16
CA LEU A 406 -31.87 -21.58 0.22
C LEU A 406 -31.00 -22.75 -0.27
N THR A 407 -30.68 -23.72 0.58
CA THR A 407 -29.85 -24.88 0.21
C THR A 407 -30.55 -25.88 -0.70
N ALA A 408 -31.89 -25.83 -0.78
CA ALA A 408 -32.66 -26.60 -1.75
C ALA A 408 -32.65 -25.99 -3.16
N ASP A 409 -32.14 -24.77 -3.32
CA ASP A 409 -32.11 -24.03 -4.59
C ASP A 409 -30.83 -24.33 -5.38
N CYS A 410 -31.02 -24.88 -6.59
CA CYS A 410 -29.94 -25.28 -7.49
C CYS A 410 -29.06 -24.13 -8.03
N ARG A 411 -29.43 -22.85 -7.84
CA ARG A 411 -28.64 -21.72 -8.35
C ARG A 411 -27.20 -21.69 -7.85
N MET A 412 -26.95 -22.08 -6.61
CA MET A 412 -25.58 -22.16 -6.08
C MET A 412 -24.71 -23.18 -6.83
N LYS A 413 -25.31 -24.29 -7.28
CA LYS A 413 -24.61 -25.28 -8.10
C LYS A 413 -24.07 -24.68 -9.39
N ASN A 414 -24.85 -23.82 -10.05
CA ASN A 414 -24.45 -23.17 -11.30
C ASN A 414 -23.29 -22.18 -11.09
N LEU A 415 -23.19 -21.58 -9.90
CA LEU A 415 -22.09 -20.70 -9.53
C LEU A 415 -20.79 -21.50 -9.30
N LEU A 416 -20.86 -22.59 -8.53
CA LEU A 416 -19.69 -23.35 -8.07
C LEU A 416 -19.12 -24.35 -9.08
N ILE A 417 -19.95 -24.89 -9.98
CA ILE A 417 -19.53 -25.95 -10.93
C ILE A 417 -18.44 -25.51 -11.92
N HIS A 418 -18.26 -24.20 -12.12
CA HIS A 418 -17.27 -23.65 -13.04
C HIS A 418 -16.04 -23.03 -12.35
N CYS A 419 -16.06 -22.88 -11.02
CA CYS A 419 -14.95 -22.28 -10.26
C CYS A 419 -13.69 -23.16 -10.33
N SER A 420 -12.55 -22.57 -10.71
CA SER A 420 -11.26 -23.27 -10.63
C SER A 420 -10.66 -23.24 -9.21
N TYR A 421 -10.98 -22.19 -8.43
CA TYR A 421 -10.53 -22.04 -7.05
C TYR A 421 -11.66 -21.51 -6.14
N ILE A 422 -11.86 -22.14 -4.99
CA ILE A 422 -12.84 -21.73 -3.96
C ILE A 422 -12.10 -21.59 -2.63
N SER A 423 -12.27 -20.46 -1.94
CA SER A 423 -11.65 -20.19 -0.64
C SER A 423 -12.70 -19.80 0.40
N ILE A 424 -12.65 -20.41 1.59
CA ILE A 424 -13.49 -20.02 2.73
C ILE A 424 -12.67 -19.99 4.02
N THR A 425 -13.05 -19.10 4.94
CA THR A 425 -12.49 -19.05 6.31
C THR A 425 -13.53 -19.55 7.32
N LEU A 426 -13.14 -20.48 8.19
CA LEU A 426 -13.95 -21.09 9.24
C LEU A 426 -13.50 -20.61 10.62
N GLY A 427 -14.26 -19.70 11.21
CA GLY A 427 -14.10 -19.16 12.56
C GLY A 427 -15.43 -18.97 13.30
N SER A 428 -16.57 -19.41 12.73
CA SER A 428 -17.89 -19.42 13.35
C SER A 428 -18.72 -20.62 12.87
N ILE A 429 -19.78 -20.98 13.61
CA ILE A 429 -20.70 -22.04 13.21
C ILE A 429 -21.44 -21.64 11.91
N TRP A 430 -21.68 -20.35 11.69
CA TRP A 430 -22.29 -19.85 10.45
C TRP A 430 -21.41 -20.13 9.23
N GLN A 431 -20.12 -19.78 9.30
CA GLN A 431 -19.15 -20.09 8.24
C GLN A 431 -19.02 -21.60 7.99
N TYR A 432 -19.14 -22.40 9.05
CA TYR A 432 -19.17 -23.86 8.95
C TYR A 432 -20.44 -24.39 8.27
N ALA A 433 -21.61 -23.80 8.57
CA ALA A 433 -22.88 -24.14 7.91
C ALA A 433 -22.86 -23.76 6.42
N LEU A 434 -22.32 -22.58 6.08
CA LEU A 434 -22.06 -22.19 4.68
C LEU A 434 -21.15 -23.20 3.98
N PHE A 435 -20.03 -23.57 4.59
CA PHE A 435 -19.15 -24.60 4.04
C PHE A 435 -19.89 -25.91 3.76
N PHE A 436 -20.57 -26.45 4.77
CA PHE A 436 -21.19 -27.78 4.70
C PHE A 436 -22.41 -27.85 3.78
N PHE A 437 -23.33 -26.88 3.85
CA PHE A 437 -24.58 -26.92 3.08
C PHE A 437 -24.52 -26.20 1.73
N VAL A 438 -23.59 -25.25 1.54
CA VAL A 438 -23.55 -24.39 0.34
C VAL A 438 -22.36 -24.72 -0.56
N ILE A 439 -21.17 -24.99 0.01
CA ILE A 439 -19.95 -25.25 -0.79
C ILE A 439 -19.76 -26.74 -1.07
N CYS A 440 -19.73 -27.58 -0.03
CA CYS A 440 -19.42 -29.01 -0.17
C CYS A 440 -20.31 -29.79 -1.16
N PRO A 441 -21.65 -29.57 -1.24
CA PRO A 441 -22.50 -30.38 -2.11
C PRO A 441 -22.33 -30.12 -3.61
N TYR A 442 -21.66 -29.02 -3.98
CA TYR A 442 -21.71 -28.45 -5.34
C TYR A 442 -20.34 -28.12 -5.94
N ILE A 443 -19.24 -28.39 -5.23
CA ILE A 443 -17.90 -28.23 -5.78
C ILE A 443 -17.65 -29.21 -6.93
N ALA A 444 -16.98 -28.75 -7.98
CA ALA A 444 -16.55 -29.60 -9.08
C ALA A 444 -15.28 -30.39 -8.72
N GLU A 445 -15.20 -31.64 -9.16
CA GLU A 445 -14.01 -32.50 -9.01
C GLU A 445 -12.74 -31.84 -9.58
N THR A 446 -12.86 -30.94 -10.56
CA THR A 446 -11.73 -30.20 -11.16
C THR A 446 -11.22 -29.02 -10.32
N ALA A 447 -11.98 -28.57 -9.32
CA ALA A 447 -11.70 -27.36 -8.56
C ALA A 447 -10.60 -27.56 -7.49
N THR A 448 -10.01 -26.45 -7.05
CA THR A 448 -9.19 -26.38 -5.84
C THR A 448 -9.96 -25.73 -4.71
N LEU A 449 -10.06 -26.40 -3.56
CA LEU A 449 -10.73 -25.91 -2.36
C LEU A 449 -9.70 -25.48 -1.32
N CYS A 450 -9.78 -24.25 -0.81
CA CYS A 450 -8.97 -23.76 0.30
C CYS A 450 -9.85 -23.47 1.51
N VAL A 451 -9.58 -24.14 2.63
CA VAL A 451 -10.29 -23.97 3.90
C VAL A 451 -9.31 -23.44 4.94
N LYS A 452 -9.50 -22.19 5.34
CA LYS A 452 -8.70 -21.50 6.36
C LYS A 452 -9.39 -21.64 7.71
N ILE A 453 -8.87 -22.44 8.63
CA ILE A 453 -9.53 -22.76 9.91
C ILE A 453 -8.92 -21.94 11.03
N ASN A 454 -9.73 -21.17 11.75
CA ASN A 454 -9.36 -20.51 12.99
C ASN A 454 -10.06 -21.22 14.16
N PHE A 455 -9.36 -22.22 14.72
CA PHE A 455 -9.88 -23.06 15.80
C PHE A 455 -10.29 -22.26 17.05
N GLU A 456 -9.57 -21.18 17.37
CA GLU A 456 -9.85 -20.35 18.56
C GLU A 456 -11.14 -19.55 18.40
N LEU A 457 -11.36 -18.89 17.26
CA LEU A 457 -12.62 -18.19 16.99
C LEU A 457 -13.80 -19.16 16.92
N LEU A 458 -13.65 -20.30 16.22
CA LEU A 458 -14.71 -21.30 16.09
C LEU A 458 -15.11 -21.88 17.45
N GLN A 459 -14.13 -22.22 18.30
CA GLN A 459 -14.37 -22.75 19.65
C GLN A 459 -15.07 -21.72 20.55
N ASN A 460 -14.68 -20.44 20.45
CA ASN A 460 -15.30 -19.36 21.21
C ASN A 460 -16.75 -19.10 20.76
N ASP A 461 -17.03 -19.12 19.45
CA ASP A 461 -18.39 -18.98 18.90
C ASP A 461 -19.29 -20.15 19.33
N ILE A 462 -18.80 -21.39 19.29
CA ILE A 462 -19.53 -22.57 19.80
C ILE A 462 -19.90 -22.39 21.27
N GLN A 463 -18.95 -22.00 22.12
CA GLN A 463 -19.20 -21.77 23.56
C GLN A 463 -20.23 -20.65 23.78
N HIS A 464 -20.09 -19.54 23.05
CA HIS A 464 -20.99 -18.39 23.13
C HIS A 464 -22.44 -18.76 22.74
N GLN A 465 -22.63 -19.48 21.63
CA GLN A 465 -23.95 -19.94 21.19
C GLN A 465 -24.57 -20.96 22.15
N CYS A 466 -23.79 -21.90 22.70
CA CYS A 466 -24.28 -22.82 23.74
C CYS A 466 -24.74 -22.06 25.00
N HIS A 467 -23.98 -21.05 25.42
CA HIS A 467 -24.29 -20.25 26.62
C HIS A 467 -25.53 -19.37 26.43
N ILE A 468 -25.64 -18.65 25.30
CA ILE A 468 -26.79 -17.77 25.01
C ILE A 468 -28.10 -18.56 24.92
N ASN A 469 -28.08 -19.73 24.27
CA ASN A 469 -29.28 -20.52 24.05
C ASN A 469 -29.55 -21.54 25.19
N ASN A 470 -28.63 -21.66 26.16
CA ASN A 470 -28.68 -22.62 27.28
C ASN A 470 -28.86 -24.08 26.82
N ILE A 471 -28.06 -24.51 25.83
CA ILE A 471 -28.10 -25.85 25.21
C ILE A 471 -26.72 -26.50 25.19
N ALA A 472 -26.68 -27.83 25.05
CA ALA A 472 -25.44 -28.58 24.88
C ALA A 472 -24.87 -28.45 23.45
N ARG A 473 -23.59 -28.80 23.25
CA ARG A 473 -22.96 -28.78 21.90
C ARG A 473 -23.64 -29.75 20.93
N ASP A 474 -23.89 -30.98 21.36
CA ASP A 474 -24.59 -31.98 20.55
C ASP A 474 -26.00 -31.51 20.16
N GLU A 475 -26.69 -30.82 21.07
CA GLU A 475 -28.00 -30.23 20.81
C GLU A 475 -27.91 -29.08 19.81
N LEU A 476 -26.96 -28.15 19.96
CA LEU A 476 -26.71 -27.06 19.00
C LEU A 476 -26.41 -27.58 17.59
N PHE A 477 -25.55 -28.60 17.47
CA PHE A 477 -25.18 -29.19 16.18
C PHE A 477 -26.32 -30.02 15.58
N GLY A 478 -27.03 -30.81 16.39
CA GLY A 478 -28.23 -31.55 16.00
C GLY A 478 -29.38 -30.62 15.56
N MET A 479 -29.61 -29.52 16.27
CA MET A 479 -30.57 -28.49 15.89
C MET A 479 -30.22 -27.88 14.53
N MET A 480 -28.95 -27.66 14.23
CA MET A 480 -28.48 -27.12 12.95
C MET A 480 -28.31 -28.19 11.85
N ASN A 481 -28.59 -29.47 12.12
CA ASN A 481 -28.30 -30.61 11.23
C ASN A 481 -26.82 -30.69 10.77
N LEU A 482 -25.89 -30.21 11.58
CA LEU A 482 -24.46 -30.23 11.27
C LEU A 482 -23.86 -31.61 11.59
N PRO A 483 -22.92 -32.12 10.78
CA PRO A 483 -22.29 -33.41 11.05
C PRO A 483 -21.40 -33.29 12.29
N SER A 484 -21.73 -34.06 13.32
CA SER A 484 -20.99 -34.08 14.59
C SER A 484 -21.02 -35.47 15.25
N LYS A 485 -20.02 -35.74 16.09
CA LYS A 485 -19.94 -36.95 16.93
C LYS A 485 -19.44 -36.56 18.32
N ASN A 486 -20.21 -36.89 19.35
CA ASN A 486 -19.86 -36.68 20.77
C ASN A 486 -19.45 -35.22 21.09
N GLY A 487 -20.19 -34.23 20.58
CA GLY A 487 -19.95 -32.81 20.82
C GLY A 487 -18.84 -32.17 19.98
N ILE A 488 -18.36 -32.87 18.95
CA ILE A 488 -17.27 -32.46 18.05
C ILE A 488 -17.78 -32.40 16.60
N LEU A 489 -17.52 -31.30 15.88
CA LEU A 489 -17.91 -31.15 14.47
C LEU A 489 -17.06 -32.06 13.56
N GLN A 490 -17.62 -32.52 12.45
CA GLN A 490 -16.93 -33.35 11.45
C GLN A 490 -16.79 -32.60 10.12
N LEU A 491 -15.61 -32.04 9.83
CA LEU A 491 -15.32 -31.39 8.54
C LEU A 491 -15.37 -32.44 7.43
N VAL A 492 -16.51 -32.52 6.75
CA VAL A 492 -16.72 -33.42 5.61
C VAL A 492 -16.06 -32.80 4.37
N LEU A 493 -14.97 -33.41 3.92
CA LEU A 493 -14.24 -33.02 2.73
C LEU A 493 -14.90 -33.64 1.47
N PRO A 494 -15.29 -32.81 0.48
CA PRO A 494 -15.87 -33.27 -0.78
C PRO A 494 -14.79 -33.77 -1.76
N GLN A 495 -15.21 -34.33 -2.89
CA GLN A 495 -14.29 -34.68 -3.98
C GLN A 495 -13.80 -33.41 -4.70
N ALA A 496 -12.49 -33.25 -4.80
CA ALA A 496 -11.84 -32.13 -5.47
C ALA A 496 -10.42 -32.51 -5.92
N LYS A 497 -9.94 -31.84 -6.97
CA LYS A 497 -8.58 -32.02 -7.52
C LYS A 497 -7.51 -31.67 -6.50
N ARG A 498 -7.76 -30.65 -5.66
CA ARG A 498 -6.88 -30.26 -4.57
C ARG A 498 -7.69 -29.65 -3.44
N ILE A 499 -7.41 -30.07 -2.21
CA ILE A 499 -7.92 -29.46 -0.98
C ILE A 499 -6.72 -28.91 -0.21
N ILE A 500 -6.84 -27.69 0.32
CA ILE A 500 -5.80 -27.00 1.09
C ILE A 500 -6.40 -26.61 2.44
N LEU A 501 -5.88 -27.18 3.53
CA LEU A 501 -6.33 -26.94 4.90
C LEU A 501 -5.27 -26.14 5.68
N LEU A 502 -5.59 -24.88 5.97
CA LEU A 502 -4.66 -23.94 6.60
C LEU A 502 -5.12 -23.58 8.01
N ASP A 503 -4.29 -23.84 9.02
CA ASP A 503 -4.49 -23.39 10.40
C ASP A 503 -4.10 -21.91 10.54
N VAL A 504 -5.12 -21.05 10.65
CA VAL A 504 -4.98 -19.61 10.90
C VAL A 504 -5.11 -19.34 12.40
N THR A 505 -4.17 -19.87 13.20
CA THR A 505 -3.87 -19.25 14.50
C THR A 505 -3.58 -17.79 14.24
N SER A 506 -4.21 -16.88 14.97
CA SER A 506 -3.88 -15.46 14.90
C SER A 506 -2.38 -15.29 15.15
N VAL A 507 -1.63 -14.97 14.10
CA VAL A 507 -0.26 -14.53 14.25
C VAL A 507 -0.37 -13.17 14.93
N LYS A 508 -0.25 -13.17 16.26
CA LYS A 508 0.30 -12.03 16.96
C LYS A 508 1.69 -11.87 16.37
N SER A 509 1.79 -11.03 15.34
CA SER A 509 3.06 -10.56 14.85
C SER A 509 3.81 -10.05 16.07
N ALA A 510 5.06 -10.47 16.21
CA ALA A 510 5.98 -9.81 17.11
C ALA A 510 6.30 -8.42 16.53
N GLN A 511 5.32 -7.52 16.58
CA GLN A 511 5.57 -6.09 16.60
C GLN A 511 6.42 -5.86 17.83
N PHE A 512 7.62 -5.32 17.63
CA PHE A 512 8.41 -4.78 18.72
C PHE A 512 7.57 -3.71 19.42
N SER A 513 7.26 -3.95 20.69
CA SER A 513 6.52 -3.00 21.52
C SER A 513 7.35 -1.73 21.74
N ALA A 514 7.06 -0.69 20.97
CA ALA A 514 7.47 0.68 21.25
C ALA A 514 6.21 1.53 21.47
N VAL A 515 5.75 1.52 22.73
CA VAL A 515 4.82 2.47 23.38
C VAL A 515 3.60 2.92 22.56
N GLU A 516 2.43 2.40 22.94
CA GLU A 516 1.13 2.91 22.48
C GLU A 516 0.93 4.39 22.87
N GLU A 517 0.35 5.20 21.97
CA GLU A 517 -0.93 5.85 22.29
C GLU A 517 -1.74 6.27 21.04
N ARG A 518 -2.86 5.57 20.84
CA ARG A 518 -4.12 6.03 20.21
C ARG A 518 -4.08 6.68 18.80
N SER A 519 -4.35 5.86 17.79
CA SER A 519 -5.63 5.98 17.03
C SER A 519 -5.88 4.78 16.12
N ASN A 520 -7.14 4.32 16.07
CA ASN A 520 -7.57 3.22 15.20
C ASN A 520 -7.54 3.66 13.72
N VAL A 521 -6.97 2.83 12.83
CA VAL A 521 -7.56 2.37 11.54
C VAL A 521 -6.61 1.36 10.87
N ASN A 522 -7.08 0.12 10.76
CA ASN A 522 -6.66 -1.01 9.90
C ASN A 522 -5.37 -0.89 9.04
N ASP A 523 -4.30 -1.57 9.47
CA ASP A 523 -3.19 -1.98 8.60
C ASP A 523 -3.40 -3.40 8.03
N VAL A 524 -3.90 -3.48 6.80
CA VAL A 524 -3.84 -4.70 5.96
C VAL A 524 -3.38 -4.30 4.55
N TRP A 525 -2.07 -4.11 4.36
CA TRP A 525 -1.51 -3.66 3.07
C TRP A 525 -0.32 -4.51 2.62
N PHE A 526 -0.25 -4.72 1.31
CA PHE A 526 0.60 -5.70 0.64
C PHE A 526 2.09 -5.35 0.70
N LYS A 527 2.93 -6.31 1.10
CA LYS A 527 4.38 -6.24 0.89
C LYS A 527 4.71 -6.49 -0.58
N SER A 528 4.94 -5.42 -1.35
CA SER A 528 5.58 -5.47 -2.67
C SER A 528 6.90 -4.70 -2.66
N THR A 529 7.99 -5.41 -2.38
CA THR A 529 9.36 -4.88 -2.43
C THR A 529 9.88 -4.88 -3.87
N ILE A 530 9.54 -3.83 -4.63
CA ILE A 530 10.08 -3.61 -5.97
C ILE A 530 11.51 -3.06 -5.85
N ARG A 531 12.50 -3.86 -6.25
CA ARG A 531 13.88 -3.39 -6.47
C ARG A 531 14.04 -2.88 -7.90
N THR A 532 14.26 -1.57 -8.06
CA THR A 532 14.72 -0.99 -9.33
C THR A 532 16.11 -0.40 -9.16
N GLY A 533 17.11 -1.10 -9.70
CA GLY A 533 18.44 -0.53 -9.91
C GLY A 533 18.45 0.20 -11.26
N VAL A 534 18.68 1.51 -11.25
CA VAL A 534 18.99 2.31 -12.45
C VAL A 534 20.08 3.31 -12.09
N SER A 535 21.33 2.88 -12.18
CA SER A 535 22.42 3.78 -12.58
C SER A 535 22.40 3.91 -14.10
N ASN A 536 22.91 5.04 -14.60
CA ASN A 536 22.99 5.45 -16.01
C ASN A 536 21.70 6.09 -16.56
N LEU A 537 21.73 7.43 -16.69
CA LEU A 537 21.54 8.18 -17.95
C LEU A 537 21.37 9.68 -17.67
N GLN A 538 22.42 10.48 -17.86
CA GLN A 538 22.35 11.87 -18.35
C GLN A 538 23.72 12.29 -18.92
N ASP A 539 23.89 12.16 -20.24
CA ASP A 539 24.90 12.95 -20.97
C ASP A 539 24.29 14.29 -21.39
N PRO A 540 25.03 15.41 -21.31
CA PRO A 540 24.51 16.73 -21.67
C PRO A 540 24.36 16.90 -23.20
N ILE A 541 23.22 17.43 -23.62
CA ILE A 541 22.91 17.77 -25.02
C ILE A 541 23.87 18.85 -25.55
N SER A 542 24.26 18.73 -26.81
CA SER A 542 25.14 19.69 -27.49
C SER A 542 24.53 21.11 -27.53
N PRO A 543 25.28 22.18 -27.19
CA PRO A 543 24.81 23.57 -27.30
C PRO A 543 24.31 23.96 -28.69
N SER A 544 24.71 23.23 -29.73
CA SER A 544 24.28 23.40 -31.13
C SER A 544 22.80 23.05 -31.35
N GLU A 545 22.27 22.04 -30.65
CA GLU A 545 20.87 21.60 -30.78
C GLU A 545 19.94 22.53 -29.99
N PHE A 546 20.35 22.94 -28.80
CA PHE A 546 19.65 23.97 -28.01
C PHE A 546 19.50 25.28 -28.81
N ARG A 547 20.59 25.76 -29.45
CA ARG A 547 20.56 26.98 -30.26
C ARG A 547 19.64 26.92 -31.48
N ARG A 548 19.45 25.75 -32.11
CA ARG A 548 18.55 25.62 -33.27
C ARG A 548 17.08 25.68 -32.87
N ASN A 549 16.72 25.12 -31.71
CA ASN A 549 15.32 25.08 -31.26
C ASN A 549 14.88 26.36 -30.54
N SER A 550 15.80 27.14 -29.94
CA SER A 550 15.48 28.41 -29.27
C SER A 550 15.31 29.63 -30.21
N LEU A 551 15.55 29.49 -31.52
CA LEU A 551 15.43 30.60 -32.48
C LEU A 551 14.01 30.80 -33.05
N ALA A 552 13.03 30.00 -32.60
CA ALA A 552 11.65 30.06 -33.07
C ALA A 552 10.64 30.21 -31.91
N GLY A 553 10.44 31.47 -31.46
CA GLY A 553 9.36 31.84 -30.53
C GLY A 553 9.81 32.79 -29.43
N SER A 554 9.23 33.99 -29.38
CA SER A 554 9.44 34.99 -28.32
C SER A 554 8.55 34.74 -27.08
N ASP A 555 8.33 33.47 -26.74
CA ASP A 555 7.38 32.99 -25.73
C ASP A 555 7.98 31.77 -25.01
N SER A 556 7.92 31.77 -23.67
CA SER A 556 8.50 30.73 -22.83
C SER A 556 7.76 29.39 -22.91
N ASP A 557 6.47 29.39 -23.29
CA ASP A 557 5.70 28.17 -23.50
C ASP A 557 6.06 27.47 -24.82
N THR A 558 6.40 28.23 -25.86
CA THR A 558 6.80 27.67 -27.17
C THR A 558 8.15 26.95 -27.09
N ALA A 559 9.13 27.50 -26.36
CA ALA A 559 10.44 26.87 -26.16
C ALA A 559 10.38 25.55 -25.36
N ARG A 560 9.34 25.34 -24.54
CA ARG A 560 9.16 24.12 -23.73
C ARG A 560 8.59 22.94 -24.51
N ARG A 561 7.86 23.16 -25.61
CA ARG A 561 7.11 22.10 -26.32
C ARG A 561 7.95 21.24 -27.28
N ASN A 562 9.09 21.74 -27.75
CA ASN A 562 9.88 21.09 -28.82
C ASN A 562 11.11 20.30 -28.30
N SER A 563 11.16 19.98 -27.01
CA SER A 563 12.37 19.48 -26.32
C SER A 563 12.28 18.00 -25.90
N ILE A 564 11.33 17.23 -26.42
CA ILE A 564 11.08 15.84 -26.04
C ILE A 564 11.37 14.92 -27.22
N VAL A 565 12.37 14.05 -27.06
CA VAL A 565 12.60 12.88 -27.92
C VAL A 565 12.58 11.63 -27.05
N THR A 566 11.75 10.65 -27.44
CA THR A 566 11.60 9.36 -26.76
C THR A 566 12.39 8.27 -27.50
N PHE A 567 13.03 7.36 -26.76
CA PHE A 567 13.58 6.12 -27.31
C PHE A 567 13.30 4.92 -26.38
N ASN A 568 13.23 3.73 -26.98
CA ASN A 568 12.67 2.52 -26.38
C ASN A 568 13.70 1.65 -25.62
N SER A 569 13.20 0.76 -24.74
CA SER A 569 13.88 -0.40 -24.11
C SER A 569 14.54 -1.37 -25.13
N PRO A 570 15.39 -2.38 -24.75
CA PRO A 570 15.57 -3.12 -23.47
C PRO A 570 17.07 -3.30 -23.01
N ALA A 571 17.51 -4.10 -22.02
CA ALA A 571 17.07 -4.52 -20.67
C ALA A 571 18.21 -5.35 -19.95
N TYR A 572 17.92 -5.94 -18.77
CA TYR A 572 18.66 -6.98 -17.98
C TYR A 572 19.78 -6.61 -16.97
N LEU A 573 19.52 -7.01 -15.69
CA LEU A 573 20.35 -7.69 -14.66
C LEU A 573 21.83 -7.29 -14.44
N HIS A 574 22.41 -7.25 -13.22
CA HIS A 574 22.28 -8.18 -12.08
C HIS A 574 22.87 -7.60 -10.75
N ILE A 575 23.42 -8.46 -9.87
CA ILE A 575 24.36 -8.23 -8.72
C ILE A 575 23.76 -7.71 -7.36
N PRO A 576 24.49 -7.66 -6.21
CA PRO A 576 24.30 -8.60 -5.08
C PRO A 576 23.87 -7.92 -3.75
N SER A 577 23.94 -8.64 -2.61
CA SER A 577 23.67 -8.08 -1.27
C SER A 577 24.77 -8.41 -0.24
N GLU A 578 25.42 -7.37 0.28
CA GLU A 578 26.29 -7.47 1.46
C GLU A 578 25.48 -7.36 2.77
N SER A 579 26.13 -7.56 3.93
CA SER A 579 25.48 -7.65 5.24
C SER A 579 26.30 -7.01 6.35
N GLY A 580 25.67 -6.08 7.09
CA GLY A 580 26.16 -5.60 8.38
C GLY A 580 25.69 -6.51 9.52
N LYS A 581 26.58 -6.76 10.49
CA LYS A 581 26.28 -7.48 11.74
C LYS A 581 25.90 -6.49 12.84
N CYS A 582 25.17 -6.95 13.86
CA CYS A 582 25.12 -6.34 15.19
C CYS A 582 25.54 -7.38 16.25
N PRO A 583 26.04 -6.95 17.44
CA PRO A 583 26.70 -7.83 18.40
C PRO A 583 25.78 -8.42 19.48
N ASN A 584 26.29 -9.46 20.14
CA ASN A 584 25.66 -10.22 21.23
C ASN A 584 25.63 -9.44 22.57
N LEU A 585 24.78 -9.91 23.49
CA LEU A 585 24.98 -9.80 24.94
C LEU A 585 24.23 -10.94 25.67
N ASP A 586 24.99 -11.85 26.27
CA ASP A 586 24.56 -12.74 27.36
C ASP A 586 24.51 -11.92 28.69
N ASP A 587 24.08 -12.38 29.87
CA ASP A 587 23.65 -13.70 30.36
C ASP A 587 22.81 -13.54 31.66
N GLY A 588 22.15 -14.62 32.11
CA GLY A 588 22.08 -15.01 33.53
C GLY A 588 21.19 -14.25 34.53
N SER A 589 20.14 -14.91 35.03
CA SER A 589 20.01 -15.32 36.46
C SER A 589 18.65 -15.96 36.78
N SER A 590 18.54 -16.63 37.93
CA SER A 590 17.64 -17.78 38.14
C SER A 590 16.68 -17.71 39.34
N LEU A 591 15.42 -18.12 39.10
CA LEU A 591 14.50 -18.81 40.05
C LEU A 591 14.01 -17.99 41.29
N PRO A 592 12.89 -18.36 41.98
CA PRO A 592 12.30 -19.71 42.10
C PRO A 592 10.81 -19.86 41.74
N SER A 593 10.40 -21.13 41.70
CA SER A 593 9.08 -21.64 41.35
C SER A 593 8.06 -21.58 42.49
N LEU A 594 6.84 -21.09 42.23
CA LEU A 594 5.62 -21.46 42.97
C LEU A 594 4.35 -21.00 42.22
N PHE A 595 3.96 -21.72 41.16
CA PHE A 595 2.56 -21.96 40.75
C PHE A 595 2.56 -23.07 39.70
N GLN A 596 1.67 -24.05 39.85
CA GLN A 596 1.64 -25.25 39.01
C GLN A 596 1.32 -24.90 37.55
N LYS A 597 2.16 -25.36 36.62
CA LYS A 597 1.82 -25.44 35.20
C LYS A 597 0.73 -26.49 35.01
N VAL A 598 -0.54 -26.09 35.14
CA VAL A 598 -1.66 -26.80 34.52
C VAL A 598 -1.57 -26.56 33.02
N GLU A 599 -1.73 -27.62 32.22
CA GLU A 599 -1.44 -27.65 30.80
C GLU A 599 -2.40 -26.78 29.96
N GLN A 600 -2.08 -25.50 29.77
CA GLN A 600 -2.88 -24.57 28.94
C GLN A 600 -2.86 -24.90 27.42
N GLY A 601 -2.19 -25.97 27.00
CA GLY A 601 -2.06 -26.37 25.59
C GLY A 601 -3.16 -27.30 25.06
N GLN A 602 -3.70 -28.21 25.88
CA GLN A 602 -4.52 -29.34 25.38
C GLN A 602 -5.98 -28.95 25.03
N PHE A 603 -6.55 -27.92 25.64
CA PHE A 603 -7.96 -27.54 25.43
C PHE A 603 -8.30 -26.95 24.05
N ARG A 604 -7.32 -26.70 23.17
CA ARG A 604 -7.48 -25.78 22.02
C ARG A 604 -7.85 -26.41 20.67
N ARG A 605 -7.99 -27.73 20.52
CA ARG A 605 -8.25 -28.39 19.20
C ARG A 605 -9.45 -29.35 19.12
N GLN A 606 -10.16 -29.60 20.22
CA GLN A 606 -11.25 -30.58 20.29
C GLN A 606 -12.56 -30.20 19.55
N SER A 607 -12.57 -29.16 18.72
CA SER A 607 -13.80 -28.66 18.08
C SER A 607 -14.13 -29.31 16.73
N LEU A 608 -13.16 -29.95 16.06
CA LEU A 608 -13.29 -30.42 14.68
C LEU A 608 -12.54 -31.74 14.43
N ILE A 609 -13.13 -32.68 13.69
CA ILE A 609 -12.52 -33.92 13.19
C ILE A 609 -12.62 -33.93 11.66
N LEU A 610 -11.66 -34.52 10.94
CA LEU A 610 -11.75 -34.67 9.48
C LEU A 610 -12.51 -35.95 9.07
N ALA A 611 -13.40 -35.81 8.09
CA ALA A 611 -14.11 -36.92 7.45
C ALA A 611 -14.11 -36.73 5.92
N THR A 612 -14.18 -37.82 5.14
CA THR A 612 -14.23 -37.77 3.67
C THR A 612 -15.55 -38.35 3.15
N SER A 613 -16.23 -37.66 2.22
CA SER A 613 -17.51 -38.12 1.67
C SER A 613 -17.37 -38.91 0.35
N GLY A 614 -16.64 -40.03 0.40
CA GLY A 614 -16.52 -40.98 -0.72
C GLY A 614 -15.72 -40.48 -1.94
N GLY A 615 -15.21 -41.41 -2.74
CA GLY A 615 -14.33 -41.11 -3.88
C GLY A 615 -12.93 -40.64 -3.49
N GLN A 616 -12.02 -40.54 -4.46
CA GLN A 616 -10.59 -40.29 -4.21
C GLN A 616 -10.24 -38.80 -4.30
N ILE A 617 -9.65 -38.25 -3.24
CA ILE A 617 -9.08 -36.89 -3.24
C ILE A 617 -7.68 -36.97 -3.84
N LEU A 618 -7.41 -36.25 -4.93
CA LEU A 618 -6.12 -36.32 -5.63
C LEU A 618 -4.98 -35.69 -4.82
N LEU A 619 -5.18 -34.49 -4.26
CA LEU A 619 -4.16 -33.82 -3.43
C LEU A 619 -4.79 -33.17 -2.21
N LEU A 620 -4.40 -33.60 -1.02
CA LEU A 620 -4.71 -32.92 0.24
C LEU A 620 -3.44 -32.22 0.74
N GLU A 621 -3.46 -30.90 0.83
CA GLU A 621 -2.40 -30.07 1.42
C GLU A 621 -2.82 -29.60 2.82
N VAL A 622 -1.98 -29.79 3.83
CA VAL A 622 -2.35 -29.58 5.24
C VAL A 622 -1.19 -28.95 6.03
N ASN A 623 -1.48 -27.97 6.88
CA ASN A 623 -0.49 -27.48 7.86
C ASN A 623 -0.22 -28.53 8.96
N GLY A 624 1.04 -28.72 9.37
CA GLY A 624 1.43 -29.74 10.36
C GLY A 624 0.62 -29.76 11.68
N SER A 625 0.09 -28.62 12.13
CA SER A 625 -0.77 -28.53 13.33
C SER A 625 -2.13 -29.25 13.19
N ILE A 626 -2.69 -29.29 11.99
CA ILE A 626 -3.92 -30.04 11.70
C ILE A 626 -3.60 -31.53 11.58
N VAL A 627 -2.44 -31.87 11.01
CA VAL A 627 -1.97 -33.25 10.87
C VAL A 627 -1.80 -33.92 12.24
N ASP A 628 -1.16 -33.26 13.19
CA ASP A 628 -1.02 -33.75 14.57
C ASP A 628 -2.37 -34.17 15.17
N HIS A 629 -3.38 -33.31 15.02
CA HIS A 629 -4.74 -33.56 15.50
C HIS A 629 -5.45 -34.70 14.75
N CYS A 630 -5.12 -34.90 13.48
CA CYS A 630 -5.69 -35.97 12.65
C CYS A 630 -5.15 -37.36 13.02
N ILE A 631 -3.84 -37.45 13.28
CA ILE A 631 -3.16 -38.70 13.72
C ILE A 631 -3.83 -39.27 14.96
N GLU A 632 -4.19 -38.40 15.91
CA GLU A 632 -4.78 -38.79 17.19
C GLU A 632 -6.26 -39.25 17.09
N ASN A 633 -7.01 -38.84 16.06
CA ASN A 633 -8.48 -38.86 16.11
C ASN A 633 -9.24 -39.41 14.88
N SER A 634 -8.61 -39.60 13.71
CA SER A 634 -9.36 -39.65 12.42
C SER A 634 -9.16 -40.92 11.57
N PRO A 635 -9.95 -42.00 11.75
CA PRO A 635 -9.92 -43.17 10.85
C PRO A 635 -10.40 -42.90 9.40
N GLY A 636 -10.81 -41.67 9.07
CA GLY A 636 -11.36 -41.27 7.77
C GLY A 636 -10.33 -40.91 6.68
N PHE A 637 -9.02 -41.06 6.90
CA PHE A 637 -7.96 -40.66 5.95
C PHE A 637 -7.80 -41.56 4.71
N LEU A 638 -8.66 -42.56 4.54
CA LEU A 638 -8.45 -43.72 3.66
C LEU A 638 -8.56 -43.46 2.14
N LEU A 639 -8.89 -42.25 1.69
CA LEU A 639 -9.26 -41.95 0.30
C LEU A 639 -8.44 -40.82 -0.37
N ILE A 640 -7.23 -40.55 0.10
CA ILE A 640 -6.36 -39.47 -0.42
C ILE A 640 -5.23 -40.10 -1.24
N SER A 641 -4.99 -39.71 -2.50
CA SER A 641 -3.86 -40.24 -3.28
C SER A 641 -2.54 -39.56 -2.93
N THR A 642 -2.52 -38.23 -2.83
CA THR A 642 -1.35 -37.47 -2.38
C THR A 642 -1.66 -36.64 -1.14
N LEU A 643 -0.93 -36.88 -0.05
CA LEU A 643 -0.97 -36.02 1.15
C LEU A 643 0.32 -35.20 1.23
N LYS A 644 0.16 -33.87 1.21
CA LYS A 644 1.25 -32.90 1.30
C LYS A 644 1.16 -32.13 2.61
N ILE A 645 2.20 -32.19 3.43
CA ILE A 645 2.29 -31.41 4.65
C ILE A 645 3.11 -30.16 4.39
N VAL A 646 2.56 -29.01 4.75
CA VAL A 646 3.27 -27.72 4.74
C VAL A 646 3.75 -27.41 6.16
N SER A 647 5.06 -27.22 6.32
CA SER A 647 5.64 -26.79 7.57
C SER A 647 5.19 -25.37 7.92
N LYS A 648 4.77 -25.19 9.18
CA LYS A 648 4.33 -23.88 9.69
C LYS A 648 5.51 -22.93 9.97
N GLN A 649 6.72 -23.47 10.07
CA GLN A 649 7.93 -22.69 10.33
C GLN A 649 8.59 -22.27 9.02
N VAL A 650 9.05 -21.01 9.00
CA VAL A 650 9.98 -20.54 7.98
C VAL A 650 11.39 -20.76 8.51
N PHE A 651 12.19 -21.52 7.79
CA PHE A 651 13.55 -21.84 8.19
C PHE A 651 14.46 -20.66 7.82
N HIS A 652 15.08 -20.09 8.85
CA HIS A 652 15.99 -18.95 8.74
C HIS A 652 17.43 -19.43 8.91
N ARG A 653 18.23 -19.42 7.84
CA ARG A 653 19.70 -19.53 7.97
C ARG A 653 20.23 -18.14 8.33
N SER A 654 20.74 -17.99 9.56
CA SER A 654 21.45 -16.75 9.95
C SER A 654 22.67 -16.58 9.04
N LYS A 655 23.04 -15.34 8.67
CA LYS A 655 24.24 -15.08 7.85
C LYS A 655 25.56 -15.28 8.62
N VAL A 656 25.52 -15.66 9.90
CA VAL A 656 26.68 -15.57 10.80
C VAL A 656 27.23 -16.95 11.20
N ASP A 657 26.40 -18.00 11.22
CA ASP A 657 26.84 -19.36 11.57
C ASP A 657 26.66 -20.36 10.43
N THR A 658 27.71 -21.14 10.19
CA THR A 658 27.70 -22.25 9.21
C THR A 658 27.01 -23.50 9.73
N SER A 659 26.91 -23.66 11.05
CA SER A 659 26.07 -24.69 11.66
C SER A 659 24.60 -24.39 11.39
N VAL A 660 23.97 -25.21 10.55
CA VAL A 660 22.51 -25.25 10.51
C VAL A 660 22.03 -25.65 11.91
N ASP A 661 21.15 -24.84 12.47
CA ASP A 661 20.66 -24.99 13.84
C ASP A 661 20.06 -26.39 14.03
N SER A 662 20.65 -27.22 14.91
CA SER A 662 20.31 -28.64 15.00
C SER A 662 18.86 -28.88 15.44
N GLY A 663 18.25 -27.90 16.12
CA GLY A 663 16.82 -27.87 16.41
C GLY A 663 15.93 -27.84 15.15
N CYS A 664 16.38 -27.25 14.05
CA CYS A 664 15.64 -27.23 12.78
C CYS A 664 15.54 -28.64 12.18
N PHE A 665 16.64 -29.38 12.10
CA PHE A 665 16.63 -30.76 11.58
C PHE A 665 15.88 -31.72 12.50
N ALA A 666 15.96 -31.55 13.82
CA ALA A 666 15.18 -32.33 14.78
C ALA A 666 13.65 -32.18 14.56
N LEU A 667 13.18 -30.98 14.21
CA LEU A 667 11.78 -30.74 13.87
C LEU A 667 11.39 -31.37 12.54
N VAL A 668 12.26 -31.29 11.52
CA VAL A 668 12.03 -31.95 10.22
C VAL A 668 11.99 -33.48 10.36
N ARG A 669 12.94 -34.08 11.09
CA ARG A 669 12.96 -35.52 11.41
C ARG A 669 11.66 -35.96 12.09
N LYS A 670 11.19 -35.18 13.09
CA LYS A 670 9.91 -35.44 13.76
C LYS A 670 8.72 -35.41 12.79
N ASP A 671 8.69 -34.46 11.85
CA ASP A 671 7.63 -34.40 10.83
C ASP A 671 7.73 -35.54 9.80
N PHE A 672 8.93 -36.04 9.48
CA PHE A 672 9.11 -37.27 8.70
C PHE A 672 8.67 -38.55 9.44
N GLU A 673 8.97 -38.69 10.74
CA GLU A 673 8.45 -39.79 11.57
C GLU A 673 6.92 -39.79 11.63
N ARG A 674 6.30 -38.61 11.74
CA ARG A 674 4.85 -38.42 11.66
C ARG A 674 4.28 -38.84 10.30
N LEU A 675 4.94 -38.44 9.21
CA LEU A 675 4.59 -38.86 7.84
C LEU A 675 4.67 -40.38 7.65
N LEU A 676 5.72 -41.02 8.17
CA LEU A 676 5.89 -42.46 8.10
C LEU A 676 4.79 -43.21 8.88
N ASN A 677 4.46 -42.73 10.08
CA ASN A 677 3.35 -43.26 10.88
C ASN A 677 2.00 -43.10 10.15
N LEU A 678 1.77 -41.98 9.46
CA LEU A 678 0.60 -41.79 8.60
C LEU A 678 0.55 -42.78 7.44
N LYS A 679 1.66 -43.03 6.74
CA LYS A 679 1.70 -44.03 5.65
C LYS A 679 1.37 -45.43 6.15
N ASN A 680 1.86 -45.79 7.32
CA ASN A 680 1.62 -47.10 7.94
C ASN A 680 0.15 -47.26 8.38
N ASN A 681 -0.45 -46.21 8.94
CA ASN A 681 -1.86 -46.21 9.37
C ASN A 681 -2.84 -46.11 8.19
N TYR A 682 -2.45 -45.46 7.09
CA TYR A 682 -3.27 -45.20 5.91
C TYR A 682 -2.53 -45.65 4.63
N PRO A 683 -2.43 -46.96 4.36
CA PRO A 683 -1.63 -47.49 3.26
C PRO A 683 -2.08 -47.02 1.87
N SER A 684 -3.36 -46.61 1.74
CA SER A 684 -3.96 -46.07 0.52
C SER A 684 -3.48 -44.68 0.10
N ILE A 685 -2.63 -44.01 0.88
CA ILE A 685 -1.97 -42.75 0.47
C ILE A 685 -0.81 -43.07 -0.47
N ASP A 686 -1.04 -43.01 -1.78
CA ASP A 686 -0.04 -43.34 -2.81
C ASP A 686 1.28 -42.55 -2.66
N ARG A 687 1.18 -41.25 -2.36
CA ARG A 687 2.32 -40.33 -2.26
C ARG A 687 2.25 -39.43 -1.03
N LEU A 688 3.38 -39.27 -0.36
CA LEU A 688 3.58 -38.29 0.70
C LEU A 688 4.54 -37.20 0.25
N GLU A 689 4.24 -35.96 0.61
CA GLU A 689 5.11 -34.81 0.37
C GLU A 689 5.29 -34.00 1.66
N TYR A 690 6.51 -33.55 1.93
CA TYR A 690 6.78 -32.54 2.95
C TYR A 690 7.28 -31.27 2.26
N SER A 691 6.75 -30.12 2.66
CA SER A 691 7.08 -28.82 2.08
C SER A 691 7.52 -27.84 3.14
N VAL A 692 8.74 -27.34 2.97
CA VAL A 692 9.41 -26.40 3.89
C VAL A 692 9.49 -25.03 3.23
N SER A 693 9.19 -23.97 3.99
CA SER A 693 9.44 -22.59 3.57
C SER A 693 10.80 -22.13 4.08
N THR A 694 11.64 -21.58 3.21
CA THR A 694 12.96 -21.02 3.57
C THR A 694 12.96 -19.50 3.34
N ALA A 695 13.69 -18.75 4.19
CA ALA A 695 13.75 -17.28 4.10
C ALA A 695 14.94 -16.71 3.30
N THR A 696 15.80 -17.56 2.72
CA THR A 696 17.16 -17.16 2.31
C THR A 696 17.47 -17.48 0.84
N TYR A 697 18.20 -16.55 0.19
CA TYR A 697 18.63 -16.63 -1.21
C TYR A 697 19.71 -17.69 -1.54
N HIS A 698 20.27 -18.39 -0.54
CA HIS A 698 21.27 -19.45 -0.74
C HIS A 698 20.61 -20.82 -0.67
N ASP A 699 19.85 -21.13 -1.72
CA ASP A 699 18.89 -22.22 -1.80
C ASP A 699 19.48 -23.58 -2.27
N LEU A 700 20.80 -23.63 -2.54
CA LEU A 700 21.52 -24.85 -2.95
C LEU A 700 22.06 -25.61 -1.74
N ASN A 701 23.06 -25.06 -1.03
CA ASN A 701 23.70 -25.75 0.10
C ASN A 701 22.69 -26.19 1.19
N PHE A 702 21.62 -25.43 1.46
CA PHE A 702 20.60 -25.87 2.43
C PHE A 702 19.80 -27.08 1.93
N LYS A 703 19.56 -27.22 0.62
CA LYS A 703 18.92 -28.41 0.06
C LYS A 703 19.84 -29.61 0.09
N ASP A 704 21.14 -29.42 -0.16
CA ASP A 704 22.13 -30.50 -0.09
C ASP A 704 22.34 -30.95 1.37
N ASP A 705 22.49 -30.00 2.31
CA ASP A 705 22.56 -30.25 3.77
C ASP A 705 21.31 -31.04 4.24
N LEU A 706 20.11 -30.60 3.82
CA LEU A 706 18.84 -31.23 4.17
C LEU A 706 18.63 -32.60 3.52
N ALA A 707 19.01 -32.77 2.25
CA ALA A 707 18.93 -34.03 1.53
C ALA A 707 19.96 -35.06 1.99
N SER A 708 20.99 -34.65 2.73
CA SER A 708 21.96 -35.55 3.38
C SER A 708 21.55 -36.00 4.79
N GLU A 709 20.59 -35.31 5.43
CA GLU A 709 20.10 -35.62 6.79
C GLU A 709 18.75 -36.39 6.79
N ILE A 710 18.05 -36.37 5.64
CA ILE A 710 16.83 -37.16 5.32
C ILE A 710 17.23 -38.55 4.82
#